data_AF-A0A177SBR9-F1
#
_entry.id   AF-A0A177SBR9-F1
#
_cell.length_a   1.000
_cell.length_b   1.000
_cell.length_c   1.000
_cell.angle_alpha   90.00
_cell.angle_beta   90.00
_cell.angle_gamma   90.00
#
_symmetry.space_group_name_H-M   'P 1'
#
loop_
_entity.id
_entity.type
_entity.pdbx_description
1 polymer ?
#
loop_
_entity_poly.entity_id
_entity_poly.type
_entity_poly.pdbx_seq_one_letter_code
_entity_poly.pdbx_strand_id
1 'polypeptide(L)'
;MDSFVSRNLTHDPRSLHDDPLLDSLLSLCVLHQKPASRAMLTTGLPLPAQRLSPELLARAAARAGLQGRLLQRKLEHIPSIAMPTMLLLKGGRSTVLLGWENENTARLLLSESDGGEVHVSREALEADYTGRVFFAQPQHKFDVNHGNLIPRARSWFRDTLKRSRWLYADAIAASLIINIIAMAAPLFVMNVYDRVVPNQATSTLWVLAIGITGAYIFDLILKGLRSLCLDLAGKKTDLIISATLFERIVGMSMKYRPARVGSFAQNIHEFQGLRDFLASLTLASLIDLPFTLLILMVIGIIGGHLVWIPVVAFPLALGIGYALQKPLTATLERTMALGSERQSSLIETLAGLDAVKVNNAESERQYMWEQTIGTLSRLELRVKVLSGLAMNITLLIQQMAGVTLICFGVYQIMAGNLSMGGLIACYMLSGRALAPLGQLAGLLTRYQQAKVTMVSTDQMMELPQERNFEERPLSRQVIQGALEFRGVDFTYPNQQNAALKNINLAIRPGEKVGIIGRSGSGKSSLAKLVVGLYEADAGSLLVDGVDIRQIDVSELRHNLGYVPQDIQLLAGTLRDNLVSGARYVEDEMVLQAAELAGVHEFARLHPQGYELQVGERGQNLSGGQRQNVALARALLLNPQILLLDEPTAAMDNTGEERLKQRLQAVIENKTVVLVTHRASLLSLVDRLIVIDRGQIVADGPKAAVMDALKKGQISVA
;
A
#
# COMPACT_ATOMS: atom_id res chain seq x y z
N MET A 1 -16.16 -46.04 6.23
CA MET A 1 -15.48 -44.73 6.40
C MET A 1 -14.93 -44.19 5.08
N ASP A 2 -14.55 -45.05 4.12
CA ASP A 2 -13.92 -44.66 2.85
C ASP A 2 -14.82 -44.01 1.78
N SER A 3 -16.15 -43.99 1.95
CA SER A 3 -17.08 -43.42 0.96
C SER A 3 -17.50 -41.97 1.23
N PHE A 4 -17.21 -41.42 2.42
CA PHE A 4 -17.49 -40.02 2.76
C PHE A 4 -16.33 -39.08 2.37
N VAL A 5 -15.11 -39.63 2.31
CA VAL A 5 -13.87 -38.86 2.07
C VAL A 5 -13.71 -38.45 0.59
N SER A 6 -14.25 -39.21 -0.36
CA SER A 6 -14.10 -38.89 -1.79
C SER A 6 -15.11 -37.88 -2.34
N ARG A 7 -16.22 -37.61 -1.63
CA ARG A 7 -17.29 -36.72 -2.14
C ARG A 7 -17.13 -35.24 -1.79
N ASN A 8 -16.46 -34.90 -0.69
CA ASN A 8 -16.37 -33.48 -0.25
C ASN A 8 -15.23 -32.68 -0.88
N LEU A 9 -14.33 -33.32 -1.64
CA LEU A 9 -13.10 -32.69 -2.16
C LEU A 9 -13.28 -31.93 -3.50
N THR A 10 -14.52 -31.81 -4.01
CA THR A 10 -14.83 -31.14 -5.29
C THR A 10 -15.51 -29.77 -5.14
N HIS A 11 -15.92 -29.37 -3.93
CA HIS A 11 -16.46 -28.03 -3.68
C HIS A 11 -15.34 -27.06 -3.29
N ASP A 12 -15.34 -25.86 -3.90
CA ASP A 12 -14.46 -24.76 -3.45
C ASP A 12 -14.77 -24.49 -1.96
N PRO A 13 -13.80 -24.63 -1.05
CA PRO A 13 -14.02 -24.44 0.39
C PRO A 13 -14.56 -23.05 0.74
N ARG A 14 -14.43 -22.06 -0.16
CA ARG A 14 -15.05 -20.73 0.00
C ARG A 14 -16.57 -20.74 -0.13
N SER A 15 -17.16 -21.73 -0.79
CA SER A 15 -18.62 -21.87 -0.89
C SER A 15 -19.28 -22.23 0.45
N LEU A 16 -18.51 -22.84 1.36
CA LEU A 16 -18.96 -23.20 2.71
C LEU A 16 -18.72 -22.07 3.73
N HIS A 17 -17.93 -21.05 3.36
CA HIS A 17 -17.64 -19.93 4.24
C HIS A 17 -18.71 -18.84 4.12
N ASP A 18 -19.45 -18.65 5.22
CA ASP A 18 -20.47 -17.62 5.37
C ASP A 18 -19.87 -16.19 5.27
N ASP A 19 -20.06 -15.55 4.11
CA ASP A 19 -19.78 -14.13 3.86
C ASP A 19 -20.96 -13.49 3.10
N PRO A 20 -22.03 -13.11 3.82
CA PRO A 20 -23.29 -12.65 3.21
C PRO A 20 -23.11 -11.47 2.24
N LEU A 21 -22.18 -10.55 2.57
CA LEU A 21 -21.92 -9.35 1.79
C LEU A 21 -21.21 -9.67 0.48
N LEU A 22 -20.25 -10.59 0.51
CA LEU A 22 -19.60 -11.08 -0.70
C LEU A 22 -20.59 -11.82 -1.61
N ASP A 23 -21.49 -12.62 -1.03
CA ASP A 23 -22.42 -13.48 -1.77
C ASP A 23 -23.55 -12.68 -2.41
N SER A 24 -24.04 -11.68 -1.67
CA SER A 24 -24.93 -10.66 -2.23
C SER A 24 -24.25 -9.86 -3.33
N LEU A 25 -22.95 -9.56 -3.21
CA LEU A 25 -22.21 -8.82 -4.22
C LEU A 25 -22.01 -9.64 -5.49
N LEU A 26 -21.74 -10.94 -5.36
CA LEU A 26 -21.66 -11.87 -6.48
C LEU A 26 -22.98 -11.96 -7.22
N SER A 27 -24.08 -12.13 -6.48
CA SER A 27 -25.43 -12.12 -7.04
C SER A 27 -25.72 -10.82 -7.81
N LEU A 28 -25.33 -9.68 -7.23
CA LEU A 28 -25.45 -8.38 -7.88
C LEU A 28 -24.59 -8.27 -9.15
N CYS A 29 -23.38 -8.83 -9.16
CA CYS A 29 -22.53 -8.88 -10.36
C CYS A 29 -23.17 -9.71 -11.47
N VAL A 30 -23.73 -10.88 -11.14
CA VAL A 30 -24.43 -11.76 -12.07
C VAL A 30 -25.63 -11.04 -12.70
N LEU A 31 -26.45 -10.34 -11.91
CA LEU A 31 -27.60 -9.59 -12.41
C LEU A 31 -27.21 -8.45 -13.36
N HIS A 32 -26.06 -7.81 -13.13
CA HIS A 32 -25.49 -6.80 -14.02
C HIS A 32 -24.66 -7.39 -15.17
N GLN A 33 -24.69 -8.70 -15.37
CA GLN A 33 -23.94 -9.42 -16.42
C GLN A 33 -22.43 -9.16 -16.36
N LYS A 34 -21.90 -9.04 -15.14
CA LYS A 34 -20.47 -8.92 -14.87
C LYS A 34 -19.94 -10.25 -14.35
N PRO A 35 -19.08 -10.97 -15.10
CA PRO A 35 -18.44 -12.17 -14.57
C PRO A 35 -17.52 -11.77 -13.41
N ALA A 36 -17.70 -12.42 -12.27
CA ALA A 36 -16.92 -12.19 -11.06
C ALA A 36 -16.83 -13.48 -10.26
N SER A 37 -15.72 -13.65 -9.55
CA SER A 37 -15.54 -14.74 -8.57
C SER A 37 -15.24 -14.19 -7.19
N ARG A 38 -15.42 -15.05 -6.17
CA ARG A 38 -15.04 -14.75 -4.77
C ARG A 38 -13.60 -14.24 -4.69
N ALA A 39 -12.65 -14.91 -5.36
CA ALA A 39 -11.24 -14.51 -5.41
C ALA A 39 -11.06 -13.13 -6.05
N MET A 40 -11.69 -12.89 -7.21
CA MET A 40 -11.56 -11.63 -7.94
C MET A 40 -11.97 -10.43 -7.07
N LEU A 41 -13.11 -10.53 -6.39
CA LEU A 41 -13.66 -9.45 -5.57
C LEU A 41 -12.84 -9.16 -4.31
N THR A 42 -12.15 -10.16 -3.75
CA THR A 42 -11.52 -10.07 -2.41
C THR A 42 -9.99 -9.90 -2.41
N THR A 43 -9.25 -10.44 -3.39
CA THR A 43 -7.77 -10.49 -3.36
C THR A 43 -7.10 -9.12 -3.14
N GLY A 44 -6.34 -8.93 -2.07
CA GLY A 44 -5.64 -7.66 -1.82
C GLY A 44 -6.52 -6.56 -1.21
N LEU A 45 -7.76 -6.87 -0.81
CA LEU A 45 -8.51 -6.02 0.13
C LEU A 45 -8.11 -6.36 1.57
N PRO A 46 -8.14 -5.39 2.49
CA PRO A 46 -7.90 -5.62 3.91
C PRO A 46 -9.14 -6.24 4.56
N LEU A 47 -9.33 -7.55 4.45
CA LEU A 47 -10.53 -8.25 4.95
C LEU A 47 -10.41 -8.57 6.45
N PRO A 48 -11.11 -7.84 7.35
CA PRO A 48 -11.14 -8.21 8.76
C PRO A 48 -11.80 -9.59 8.89
N ALA A 49 -11.16 -10.51 9.61
CA ALA A 49 -11.62 -11.89 9.75
C ALA A 49 -11.92 -12.63 8.42
N GLN A 50 -11.25 -12.25 7.32
CA GLN A 50 -11.50 -12.80 5.97
C GLN A 50 -12.95 -12.64 5.47
N ARG A 51 -13.69 -11.65 5.99
CA ARG A 51 -15.03 -11.29 5.51
C ARG A 51 -15.03 -9.91 4.88
N LEU A 52 -15.89 -9.72 3.88
CA LEU A 52 -16.08 -8.42 3.27
C LEU A 52 -16.79 -7.48 4.25
N SER A 53 -16.22 -6.30 4.51
CA SER A 53 -16.87 -5.29 5.34
C SER A 53 -17.69 -4.30 4.49
N PRO A 54 -18.72 -3.65 5.05
CA PRO A 54 -19.51 -2.64 4.32
C PRO A 54 -18.69 -1.50 3.72
N GLU A 55 -17.57 -1.14 4.37
CA GLU A 55 -16.65 -0.09 3.91
C GLU A 55 -15.88 -0.50 2.65
N LEU A 56 -15.71 -1.80 2.43
CA LEU A 56 -14.99 -2.37 1.30
C LEU A 56 -15.90 -2.73 0.12
N LEU A 57 -17.23 -2.75 0.29
CA LEU A 57 -18.19 -3.11 -0.76
C LEU A 57 -17.95 -2.36 -2.07
N ALA A 58 -17.77 -1.04 -1.99
CA ALA A 58 -17.53 -0.21 -3.18
C ALA A 58 -16.21 -0.59 -3.88
N ARG A 59 -15.16 -0.90 -3.10
CA ARG A 59 -13.85 -1.33 -3.64
C ARG A 59 -13.91 -2.73 -4.25
N ALA A 60 -14.63 -3.65 -3.62
CA ALA A 60 -14.85 -4.98 -4.14
C ALA A 60 -15.67 -4.93 -5.44
N ALA A 61 -16.78 -4.18 -5.46
CA ALA A 61 -17.63 -4.00 -6.64
C ALA A 61 -16.86 -3.41 -7.83
N ALA A 62 -15.98 -2.43 -7.58
CA ALA A 62 -15.15 -1.80 -8.60
C ALA A 62 -14.27 -2.81 -9.36
N ARG A 63 -13.88 -3.93 -8.73
CA ARG A 63 -13.07 -4.98 -9.36
C ARG A 63 -13.83 -5.77 -10.41
N ALA A 64 -15.15 -5.88 -10.28
CA ALA A 64 -16.04 -6.43 -11.31
C ALA A 64 -16.49 -5.36 -12.33
N GLY A 65 -15.95 -4.14 -12.26
CA GLY A 65 -16.38 -3.02 -13.10
C GLY A 65 -17.78 -2.51 -12.75
N LEU A 66 -18.20 -2.65 -11.49
CA LEU A 66 -19.38 -2.00 -10.93
C LEU A 66 -18.96 -0.78 -10.12
N GLN A 67 -19.61 0.35 -10.34
CA GLN A 67 -19.48 1.51 -9.47
C GLN A 67 -20.65 1.53 -8.49
N GLY A 68 -20.35 1.51 -7.20
CA GLY A 68 -21.39 1.49 -6.18
C GLY A 68 -21.13 2.38 -4.98
N ARG A 69 -22.22 2.73 -4.29
CA ARG A 69 -22.23 3.58 -3.10
C ARG A 69 -23.18 3.01 -2.05
N LEU A 70 -22.68 2.90 -0.82
CA LEU A 70 -23.48 2.59 0.36
C LEU A 70 -24.15 3.87 0.86
N LEU A 71 -25.48 3.85 0.98
CA LEU A 71 -26.30 4.97 1.42
C LEU A 71 -27.26 4.54 2.54
N GLN A 72 -27.58 5.48 3.43
CA GLN A 72 -28.66 5.30 4.39
C GLN A 72 -29.96 5.78 3.76
N ARG A 73 -30.92 4.88 3.56
CA ARG A 73 -32.19 5.16 2.88
C ARG A 73 -33.26 4.19 3.36
N LYS A 74 -34.49 4.67 3.58
CA LYS A 74 -35.64 3.81 3.88
C LYS A 74 -36.09 3.04 2.64
N LEU A 75 -36.73 1.88 2.81
CA LEU A 75 -37.20 1.03 1.70
C LEU A 75 -38.10 1.79 0.71
N GLU A 76 -38.98 2.66 1.22
CA GLU A 76 -39.94 3.44 0.41
C GLU A 76 -39.27 4.47 -0.51
N HIS A 77 -38.05 4.90 -0.14
CA HIS A 77 -37.30 5.90 -0.90
C HIS A 77 -36.29 5.26 -1.87
N ILE A 78 -36.30 3.92 -2.02
CA ILE A 78 -35.48 3.22 -3.01
C ILE A 78 -36.24 3.25 -4.34
N PRO A 79 -35.75 4.00 -5.35
CA PRO A 79 -36.47 4.11 -6.61
C PRO A 79 -36.34 2.78 -7.39
N SER A 80 -37.43 2.35 -8.03
CA SER A 80 -37.48 1.11 -8.83
C SER A 80 -36.43 1.08 -9.95
N ILE A 81 -36.11 2.24 -10.53
CA ILE A 81 -35.09 2.38 -11.58
C ILE A 81 -33.66 2.06 -11.10
N ALA A 82 -33.41 2.12 -9.79
CA ALA A 82 -32.08 1.85 -9.24
C ALA A 82 -31.88 0.37 -8.90
N MET A 83 -32.91 -0.48 -9.06
CA MET A 83 -32.85 -1.92 -8.82
C MET A 83 -32.23 -2.66 -10.02
N PRO A 84 -31.48 -3.75 -9.80
CA PRO A 84 -31.28 -4.45 -8.54
C PRO A 84 -30.33 -3.72 -7.56
N THR A 85 -30.61 -3.81 -6.26
CA THR A 85 -29.77 -3.18 -5.20
C THR A 85 -29.53 -4.13 -4.05
N MET A 86 -28.39 -4.00 -3.37
CA MET A 86 -28.08 -4.81 -2.18
C MET A 86 -28.55 -4.11 -0.91
N LEU A 87 -29.32 -4.81 -0.07
CA LEU A 87 -29.77 -4.36 1.24
C LEU A 87 -28.93 -5.00 2.35
N LEU A 88 -28.60 -4.21 3.37
CA LEU A 88 -27.98 -4.73 4.59
C LEU A 88 -29.07 -5.00 5.64
N LEU A 89 -29.12 -6.24 6.13
CA LEU A 89 -30.08 -6.72 7.12
C LEU A 89 -29.46 -6.79 8.53
N LYS A 90 -30.30 -6.91 9.55
CA LYS A 90 -29.87 -7.05 10.94
C LYS A 90 -29.16 -8.39 11.13
N GLY A 91 -28.26 -8.43 12.11
CA GLY A 91 -27.44 -9.62 12.37
C GLY A 91 -26.29 -9.86 11.38
N GLY A 92 -25.93 -8.86 10.56
CA GLY A 92 -24.80 -8.97 9.63
C GLY A 92 -25.12 -9.68 8.31
N ARG A 93 -26.40 -9.92 8.03
CA ARG A 93 -26.89 -10.52 6.78
C ARG A 93 -27.06 -9.48 5.67
N SER A 94 -27.18 -9.93 4.43
CA SER A 94 -27.53 -9.07 3.29
C SER A 94 -28.35 -9.81 2.25
N THR A 95 -29.02 -9.06 1.40
CA THR A 95 -29.87 -9.60 0.33
C THR A 95 -29.84 -8.66 -0.86
N VAL A 96 -30.14 -9.16 -2.07
CA VAL A 96 -30.34 -8.32 -3.25
C VAL A 96 -31.83 -8.15 -3.51
N LEU A 97 -32.29 -6.90 -3.44
CA LEU A 97 -33.64 -6.50 -3.84
C LEU A 97 -33.71 -6.36 -5.36
N LEU A 98 -34.52 -7.21 -5.99
CA LEU A 98 -34.76 -7.22 -7.43
C LEU A 98 -35.84 -6.22 -7.85
N GLY A 99 -36.89 -6.11 -7.04
CA GLY A 99 -38.09 -5.39 -7.40
C GLY A 99 -39.20 -5.56 -6.38
N TRP A 100 -40.30 -4.83 -6.62
CA TRP A 100 -41.56 -5.05 -5.93
C TRP A 100 -42.53 -5.70 -6.91
N GLU A 101 -43.21 -6.76 -6.48
CA GLU A 101 -44.26 -7.41 -7.28
C GLU A 101 -45.59 -6.67 -7.14
N ASN A 102 -45.93 -6.31 -5.90
CA ASN A 102 -47.06 -5.47 -5.49
C ASN A 102 -46.58 -4.47 -4.43
N GLU A 103 -47.40 -3.49 -4.02
CA GLU A 103 -47.02 -2.49 -2.99
C GLU A 103 -46.53 -3.10 -1.66
N ASN A 104 -46.90 -4.36 -1.38
CA ASN A 104 -46.64 -5.05 -0.12
C ASN A 104 -45.71 -6.28 -0.22
N THR A 105 -45.21 -6.63 -1.42
CA THR A 105 -44.41 -7.86 -1.63
C THR A 105 -43.11 -7.54 -2.37
N ALA A 106 -41.98 -7.76 -1.71
CA ALA A 106 -40.63 -7.58 -2.24
C ALA A 106 -40.09 -8.89 -2.84
N ARG A 107 -39.41 -8.78 -3.97
CA ARG A 107 -38.69 -9.87 -4.65
C ARG A 107 -37.21 -9.80 -4.28
N LEU A 108 -36.72 -10.82 -3.58
CA LEU A 108 -35.38 -10.83 -3.00
C LEU A 108 -34.56 -12.04 -3.49
N LEU A 109 -33.25 -11.86 -3.58
CA LEU A 109 -32.27 -12.95 -3.60
C LEU A 109 -31.56 -12.97 -2.25
N LEU A 110 -31.72 -14.07 -1.50
CA LEU A 110 -31.06 -14.25 -0.22
C LEU A 110 -29.59 -14.62 -0.43
N SER A 111 -28.72 -14.14 0.46
CA SER A 111 -27.29 -14.48 0.44
C SER A 111 -27.02 -15.94 0.80
N GLU A 112 -27.91 -16.53 1.59
CA GLU A 112 -27.82 -17.87 2.15
C GLU A 112 -28.19 -18.97 1.15
N SER A 113 -28.79 -18.59 0.03
CA SER A 113 -29.21 -19.49 -1.04
C SER A 113 -28.32 -19.29 -2.27
N ASP A 114 -27.98 -20.38 -2.96
CA ASP A 114 -27.20 -20.38 -4.21
C ASP A 114 -28.00 -19.87 -5.44
N GLY A 115 -28.98 -18.99 -5.18
CA GLY A 115 -30.00 -18.51 -6.10
C GLY A 115 -31.42 -18.84 -5.66
N GLY A 116 -32.39 -18.38 -6.44
CA GLY A 116 -33.81 -18.54 -6.15
C GLY A 116 -34.42 -17.28 -5.57
N GLU A 117 -35.51 -16.86 -6.19
CA GLU A 117 -36.22 -15.66 -5.79
C GLU A 117 -37.16 -15.98 -4.63
N VAL A 118 -37.13 -15.16 -3.59
CA VAL A 118 -38.02 -15.25 -2.43
C VAL A 118 -38.90 -14.01 -2.37
N HIS A 119 -40.20 -14.25 -2.18
CA HIS A 119 -41.19 -13.20 -2.00
C HIS A 119 -41.40 -12.98 -0.51
N VAL A 120 -41.11 -11.77 -0.02
CA VAL A 120 -41.23 -11.42 1.40
C VAL A 120 -42.16 -10.22 1.53
N SER A 121 -42.99 -10.20 2.59
CA SER A 121 -43.83 -9.04 2.87
C SER A 121 -42.98 -7.82 3.22
N ARG A 122 -43.44 -6.63 2.84
CA ARG A 122 -42.76 -5.36 3.12
C ARG A 122 -42.49 -5.17 4.62
N GLU A 123 -43.47 -5.50 5.45
CA GLU A 123 -43.36 -5.41 6.91
C GLU A 123 -42.25 -6.30 7.47
N ALA A 124 -42.14 -7.54 6.97
CA ALA A 124 -41.09 -8.46 7.40
C ALA A 124 -39.70 -7.99 6.96
N LEU A 125 -39.57 -7.47 5.72
CA LEU A 125 -38.32 -6.90 5.24
C LEU A 125 -37.93 -5.63 6.00
N GLU A 126 -38.89 -4.76 6.32
CA GLU A 126 -38.64 -3.52 7.06
C GLU A 126 -38.22 -3.79 8.52
N ALA A 127 -38.78 -4.83 9.13
CA ALA A 127 -38.38 -5.29 10.46
C ALA A 127 -36.90 -5.73 10.51
N ASP A 128 -36.40 -6.34 9.43
CA ASP A 128 -35.04 -6.89 9.36
C ASP A 128 -34.03 -5.95 8.67
N TYR A 129 -34.50 -4.91 7.98
CA TYR A 129 -33.65 -3.96 7.26
C TYR A 129 -32.92 -2.99 8.21
N THR A 130 -31.63 -2.76 7.97
CA THR A 130 -30.82 -1.83 8.78
C THR A 130 -30.94 -0.36 8.37
N GLY A 131 -31.67 -0.05 7.29
CA GLY A 131 -31.71 1.29 6.72
C GLY A 131 -30.55 1.62 5.79
N ARG A 132 -29.68 0.65 5.47
CA ARG A 132 -28.51 0.83 4.58
C ARG A 132 -28.65 0.01 3.30
N VAL A 133 -28.49 0.66 2.16
CA VAL A 133 -28.57 0.06 0.82
C VAL A 133 -27.30 0.39 0.03
N PHE A 134 -26.78 -0.60 -0.67
CA PHE A 134 -25.69 -0.46 -1.62
C PHE A 134 -26.27 -0.46 -3.03
N PHE A 135 -26.19 0.70 -3.67
CA PHE A 135 -26.51 0.86 -5.08
C PHE A 135 -25.26 0.57 -5.90
N ALA A 136 -25.36 -0.25 -6.94
CA ALA A 136 -24.29 -0.48 -7.88
C ALA A 136 -24.80 -0.35 -9.31
N GLN A 137 -23.96 0.14 -10.21
CA GLN A 137 -24.25 0.22 -11.64
C GLN A 137 -22.99 -0.16 -12.44
N PRO A 138 -23.13 -0.75 -13.63
CA PRO A 138 -22.00 -1.00 -14.53
C PRO A 138 -21.24 0.30 -14.83
N GLN A 139 -19.93 0.28 -14.65
CA GLN A 139 -19.09 1.40 -15.04
C GLN A 139 -18.93 1.42 -16.57
N HIS A 140 -19.32 2.51 -17.22
CA HIS A 140 -19.08 2.73 -18.64
C HIS A 140 -17.69 3.33 -18.87
N LYS A 141 -17.00 2.92 -19.96
CA LYS A 141 -15.62 3.34 -20.29
C LYS A 141 -15.43 4.87 -20.37
N PHE A 142 -16.50 5.64 -20.55
CA PHE A 142 -16.46 7.11 -20.63
C PHE A 142 -16.82 7.83 -19.30
N ASP A 143 -17.28 7.12 -18.27
CA ASP A 143 -17.68 7.70 -16.96
C ASP A 143 -16.49 7.95 -16.01
N VAL A 144 -15.34 8.32 -16.55
CA VAL A 144 -14.06 8.39 -15.84
C VAL A 144 -13.98 9.56 -14.83
N ASN A 145 -15.10 10.18 -14.43
CA ASN A 145 -15.10 11.44 -13.68
C ASN A 145 -15.72 11.44 -12.28
N HIS A 146 -16.27 10.34 -11.78
CA HIS A 146 -16.79 10.33 -10.40
C HIS A 146 -16.17 9.22 -9.54
N GLY A 147 -15.34 9.62 -8.58
CA GLY A 147 -15.09 8.83 -7.37
C GLY A 147 -14.17 7.62 -7.50
N ASN A 148 -13.02 7.75 -8.17
CA ASN A 148 -12.00 6.70 -8.17
C ASN A 148 -11.59 6.37 -6.73
N LEU A 149 -11.98 5.17 -6.26
CA LEU A 149 -11.64 4.63 -4.95
C LEU A 149 -10.13 4.40 -4.82
N ILE A 150 -9.44 4.19 -5.95
CA ILE A 150 -7.99 4.09 -6.06
C ILE A 150 -7.48 5.39 -6.70
N PRO A 151 -6.63 6.17 -6.00
CA PRO A 151 -6.00 7.37 -6.56
C PRO A 151 -5.26 7.05 -7.87
N ARG A 152 -5.43 7.88 -8.91
CA ARG A 152 -4.65 7.74 -10.16
C ARG A 152 -3.18 8.03 -9.89
N ALA A 153 -2.28 7.26 -10.49
CA ALA A 153 -0.83 7.39 -10.29
C ALA A 153 -0.28 8.79 -10.61
N ARG A 154 -0.95 9.58 -11.49
CA ARG A 154 -0.50 10.94 -11.85
C ARG A 154 -1.15 12.09 -11.07
N SER A 155 -2.27 11.86 -10.38
CA SER A 155 -3.00 12.93 -9.68
C SER A 155 -3.34 12.61 -8.22
N TRP A 156 -2.83 11.49 -7.69
CA TRP A 156 -3.17 10.97 -6.37
C TRP A 156 -2.99 12.00 -5.25
N PHE A 157 -1.92 12.80 -5.29
CA PHE A 157 -1.65 13.79 -4.26
C PHE A 157 -2.74 14.88 -4.23
N ARG A 158 -3.01 15.48 -5.39
CA ARG A 158 -4.04 16.53 -5.53
C ARG A 158 -5.43 16.00 -5.21
N ASP A 159 -5.76 14.79 -5.66
CA ASP A 159 -7.06 14.19 -5.42
C ASP A 159 -7.26 13.80 -3.96
N THR A 160 -6.20 13.39 -3.27
CA THR A 160 -6.24 13.15 -1.83
C THR A 160 -6.43 14.46 -1.06
N LEU A 161 -5.71 15.53 -1.43
CA LEU A 161 -5.85 16.85 -0.82
C LEU A 161 -7.26 17.45 -1.00
N LYS A 162 -7.91 17.20 -2.16
CA LYS A 162 -9.30 17.63 -2.40
C LYS A 162 -10.30 16.95 -1.45
N ARG A 163 -10.03 15.73 -0.97
CA ARG A 163 -10.91 15.01 -0.03
C ARG A 163 -10.91 15.61 1.39
N SER A 164 -9.92 16.44 1.72
CA SER A 164 -9.80 17.19 2.97
C SER A 164 -9.96 18.70 2.77
N ARG A 165 -10.48 19.16 1.62
CA ARG A 165 -10.62 20.59 1.28
C ARG A 165 -11.36 21.43 2.32
N TRP A 166 -12.35 20.86 3.00
CA TRP A 166 -13.11 21.58 4.02
C TRP A 166 -12.28 21.84 5.28
N LEU A 167 -11.48 20.86 5.72
CA LEU A 167 -10.56 21.05 6.86
C LEU A 167 -9.48 22.09 6.54
N TYR A 168 -8.98 22.11 5.31
CA TYR A 168 -8.05 23.16 4.87
C TYR A 168 -8.75 24.53 4.77
N ALA A 169 -9.99 24.59 4.31
CA ALA A 169 -10.78 25.83 4.27
C ALA A 169 -11.04 26.37 5.69
N ASP A 170 -11.39 25.51 6.64
CA ASP A 170 -11.58 25.87 8.05
C ASP A 170 -10.27 26.39 8.67
N ALA A 171 -9.14 25.76 8.34
CA ALA A 171 -7.83 26.22 8.77
C ALA A 171 -7.44 27.60 8.17
N ILE A 172 -7.75 27.85 6.89
CA ILE A 172 -7.55 29.15 6.24
C ILE A 172 -8.44 30.21 6.88
N ALA A 173 -9.71 29.90 7.15
CA ALA A 173 -10.64 30.81 7.82
C ALA A 173 -10.17 31.13 9.25
N ALA A 174 -9.71 30.12 10.01
CA ALA A 174 -9.12 30.33 11.32
C ALA A 174 -7.86 31.20 11.24
N SER A 175 -6.96 30.96 10.28
CA SER A 175 -5.78 31.80 10.04
C SER A 175 -6.13 33.25 9.74
N LEU A 176 -7.17 33.51 8.95
CA LEU A 176 -7.66 34.88 8.70
C LEU A 176 -8.05 35.56 10.01
N ILE A 177 -8.86 34.90 10.85
CA ILE A 177 -9.33 35.47 12.12
C ILE A 177 -8.17 35.65 13.10
N ILE A 178 -7.24 34.69 13.17
CA ILE A 178 -6.01 34.77 13.97
C ILE A 178 -5.19 36.01 13.57
N ASN A 179 -4.97 36.21 12.26
CA ASN A 179 -4.20 37.34 11.78
C ASN A 179 -4.91 38.69 12.03
N ILE A 180 -6.25 38.75 11.93
CA ILE A 180 -7.02 39.94 12.29
C ILE A 180 -6.89 40.24 13.80
N ILE A 181 -7.08 39.24 14.66
CA ILE A 181 -6.97 39.40 16.11
C ILE A 181 -5.55 39.80 16.52
N ALA A 182 -4.53 39.27 15.84
CA ALA A 182 -3.15 39.64 16.10
C ALA A 182 -2.93 41.16 15.95
N MET A 183 -3.69 41.85 15.09
CA MET A 183 -3.59 43.30 14.89
C MET A 183 -4.19 44.12 16.05
N ALA A 184 -5.02 43.51 16.90
CA ALA A 184 -5.59 44.17 18.07
C ALA A 184 -4.51 44.62 19.07
N ALA A 185 -3.41 43.87 19.21
CA ALA A 185 -2.34 44.20 20.15
C ALA A 185 -1.59 45.50 19.80
N PRO A 186 -1.09 45.70 18.57
CA PRO A 186 -0.55 46.99 18.14
C PRO A 186 -1.50 48.16 18.34
N LEU A 187 -2.79 47.98 18.00
CA LEU A 187 -3.81 49.02 18.16
C LEU A 187 -4.12 49.32 19.63
N PHE A 188 -4.10 48.30 20.49
CA PHE A 188 -4.19 48.46 21.94
C PHE A 188 -3.05 49.34 22.46
N VAL A 189 -1.80 49.00 22.12
CA VAL A 189 -0.63 49.78 22.55
C VAL A 189 -0.70 51.22 22.01
N MET A 190 -1.07 51.40 20.74
CA MET A 190 -1.27 52.73 20.16
C MET A 190 -2.29 53.56 20.93
N ASN A 191 -3.47 53.01 21.23
CA ASN A 191 -4.49 53.74 21.99
C ASN A 191 -4.07 54.03 23.42
N VAL A 192 -3.33 53.13 24.07
CA VAL A 192 -2.81 53.36 25.42
C VAL A 192 -1.84 54.55 25.41
N TYR A 193 -0.87 54.58 24.49
CA TYR A 193 0.11 55.66 24.42
C TYR A 193 -0.45 56.99 23.91
N ASP A 194 -1.39 56.97 22.97
CA ASP A 194 -1.94 58.21 22.38
C ASP A 194 -3.09 58.80 23.19
N ARG A 195 -3.88 57.97 23.89
CA ARG A 195 -5.11 58.42 24.58
C ARG A 195 -5.11 58.18 26.07
N VAL A 196 -4.60 57.05 26.57
CA VAL A 196 -4.69 56.71 28.00
C VAL A 196 -3.60 57.41 28.81
N VAL A 197 -2.35 57.34 28.36
CA VAL A 197 -1.20 57.94 29.07
C VAL A 197 -1.33 59.47 29.18
N PRO A 198 -1.66 60.21 28.10
CA PRO A 198 -1.78 61.67 28.19
C PRO A 198 -2.99 62.14 29.02
N ASN A 199 -4.12 61.43 28.95
CA ASN A 199 -5.37 61.83 29.61
C ASN A 199 -5.59 61.15 30.98
N GLN A 200 -4.66 60.32 31.45
CA GLN A 200 -4.78 59.52 32.68
C GLN A 200 -6.10 58.73 32.79
N ALA A 201 -6.64 58.28 31.65
CA ALA A 201 -7.95 57.64 31.56
C ALA A 201 -7.92 56.15 31.97
N THR A 202 -7.77 55.89 33.27
CA THR A 202 -7.63 54.53 33.84
C THR A 202 -8.81 53.61 33.54
N SER A 203 -10.03 54.15 33.42
CA SER A 203 -11.22 53.38 33.03
C SER A 203 -11.10 52.83 31.60
N THR A 204 -10.62 53.64 30.66
CA THR A 204 -10.42 53.22 29.26
C THR A 204 -9.31 52.17 29.16
N LEU A 205 -8.26 52.29 29.98
CA LEU A 205 -7.19 51.28 30.06
C LEU A 205 -7.74 49.90 30.40
N TRP A 206 -8.53 49.78 31.47
CA TRP A 206 -9.04 48.49 31.93
C TRP A 206 -10.04 47.86 30.94
N VAL A 207 -10.89 48.67 30.30
CA VAL A 207 -11.80 48.19 29.26
C VAL A 207 -11.01 47.61 28.07
N LEU A 208 -10.02 48.36 27.59
CA LEU A 208 -9.15 47.91 26.50
C LEU A 208 -8.31 46.68 26.90
N ALA A 209 -7.84 46.62 28.15
CA ALA A 209 -7.06 45.50 28.69
C ALA A 209 -7.88 44.21 28.80
N ILE A 210 -9.13 44.30 29.26
CA ILE A 210 -10.05 43.15 29.29
C ILE A 210 -10.36 42.70 27.85
N GLY A 211 -10.60 43.65 26.93
CA GLY A 211 -10.83 43.36 25.52
C GLY A 211 -9.68 42.61 24.86
N ILE A 212 -8.43 43.09 25.00
CA ILE A 212 -7.26 42.42 24.41
C ILE A 212 -6.96 41.07 25.07
N THR A 213 -7.21 40.94 26.39
CA THR A 213 -7.07 39.67 27.09
C THR A 213 -8.06 38.64 26.55
N GLY A 214 -9.33 39.02 26.36
CA GLY A 214 -10.33 38.18 25.69
C GLY A 214 -9.92 37.80 24.27
N ALA A 215 -9.37 38.75 23.51
CA ALA A 215 -8.86 38.50 22.16
C ALA A 215 -7.70 37.50 22.15
N TYR A 216 -6.77 37.55 23.11
CA TYR A 216 -5.68 36.57 23.24
C TYR A 216 -6.16 35.17 23.63
N ILE A 217 -7.19 35.07 24.48
CA ILE A 217 -7.82 33.77 24.79
C ILE A 217 -8.43 33.18 23.50
N PHE A 218 -9.14 33.99 22.73
CA PHE A 218 -9.72 33.55 21.46
C PHE A 218 -8.65 33.19 20.41
N ASP A 219 -7.55 33.96 20.33
CA ASP A 219 -6.38 33.64 19.49
C ASP A 219 -5.78 32.28 19.86
N LEU A 220 -5.63 31.97 21.15
CA LEU A 220 -5.14 30.68 21.61
C LEU A 220 -6.08 29.54 21.20
N ILE A 221 -7.39 29.70 21.41
CA ILE A 221 -8.40 28.71 21.03
C ILE A 221 -8.38 28.48 19.52
N LEU A 222 -8.37 29.54 18.71
CA LEU A 222 -8.33 29.44 17.25
C LEU A 222 -7.05 28.78 16.75
N LYS A 223 -5.89 29.08 17.35
CA LYS A 223 -4.62 28.41 17.01
C LYS A 223 -4.71 26.92 17.30
N GLY A 224 -5.32 26.54 18.42
CA GLY A 224 -5.60 25.14 18.75
C GLY A 224 -6.52 24.47 17.74
N LEU A 225 -7.66 25.07 17.42
CA LEU A 225 -8.62 24.56 16.43
C LEU A 225 -7.99 24.45 15.04
N ARG A 226 -7.21 25.45 14.61
CA ARG A 226 -6.47 25.44 13.34
C ARG A 226 -5.49 24.27 13.30
N SER A 227 -4.69 24.07 14.36
CA SER A 227 -3.75 22.94 14.44
C SER A 227 -4.49 21.61 14.32
N LEU A 228 -5.58 21.43 15.07
CA LEU A 228 -6.40 20.22 15.02
C LEU A 228 -6.96 19.96 13.63
N CYS A 229 -7.48 20.98 12.93
CA CYS A 229 -7.98 20.84 11.56
C CYS A 229 -6.88 20.38 10.60
N LEU A 230 -5.69 20.98 10.70
CA LEU A 230 -4.54 20.63 9.86
C LEU A 230 -4.02 19.23 10.18
N ASP A 231 -3.93 18.85 11.45
CA ASP A 231 -3.46 17.53 11.89
C ASP A 231 -4.45 16.43 11.48
N LEU A 232 -5.77 16.67 11.58
CA LEU A 232 -6.81 15.77 11.08
C LEU A 232 -6.75 15.61 9.56
N ALA A 233 -6.52 16.70 8.82
CA ALA A 233 -6.35 16.66 7.38
C ALA A 233 -5.09 15.87 6.97
N GLY A 234 -3.98 16.08 7.70
CA GLY A 234 -2.73 15.35 7.54
C GLY A 234 -2.90 13.85 7.79
N LYS A 235 -3.48 13.46 8.93
CA LYS A 235 -3.71 12.05 9.29
C LYS A 235 -4.62 11.32 8.29
N LYS A 236 -5.67 11.98 7.80
CA LYS A 236 -6.56 11.40 6.77
C LYS A 236 -5.82 11.16 5.46
N THR A 237 -4.96 12.10 5.07
CA THR A 237 -4.13 12.02 3.86
C THR A 237 -3.10 10.89 3.99
N ASP A 238 -2.41 10.83 5.13
CA ASP A 238 -1.43 9.81 5.51
C ASP A 238 -2.00 8.38 5.43
N LEU A 239 -3.18 8.14 6.01
CA LEU A 239 -3.84 6.83 6.00
C LEU A 239 -4.16 6.38 4.57
N ILE A 240 -4.77 7.26 3.76
CA ILE A 240 -5.17 6.92 2.39
C ILE A 240 -3.93 6.58 1.55
N ILE A 241 -2.89 7.41 1.62
CA ILE A 241 -1.69 7.21 0.80
C ILE A 241 -0.92 5.98 1.25
N SER A 242 -0.69 5.80 2.56
CA SER A 242 0.03 4.65 3.09
C SER A 242 -0.66 3.33 2.73
N ALA A 243 -1.99 3.28 2.87
CA ALA A 243 -2.76 2.09 2.48
C ALA A 243 -2.70 1.83 0.97
N THR A 244 -2.76 2.89 0.15
CA THR A 244 -2.68 2.76 -1.31
C THR A 244 -1.29 2.35 -1.78
N LEU A 245 -0.23 2.92 -1.20
CA LEU A 245 1.14 2.54 -1.49
C LEU A 245 1.39 1.08 -1.14
N PHE A 246 0.95 0.65 0.03
CA PHE A 246 1.05 -0.75 0.43
C PHE A 246 0.31 -1.68 -0.55
N GLU A 247 -0.92 -1.33 -0.95
CA GLU A 247 -1.67 -2.06 -1.97
C GLU A 247 -0.92 -2.15 -3.30
N ARG A 248 -0.32 -1.05 -3.77
CA ARG A 248 0.47 -1.00 -5.01
C ARG A 248 1.76 -1.82 -4.95
N ILE A 249 2.40 -1.86 -3.77
CA ILE A 249 3.64 -2.62 -3.54
C ILE A 249 3.34 -4.12 -3.50
N VAL A 250 2.30 -4.54 -2.80
CA VAL A 250 1.90 -5.95 -2.73
C VAL A 250 1.35 -6.43 -4.07
N GLY A 251 0.66 -5.57 -4.82
CA GLY A 251 0.09 -5.87 -6.13
C GLY A 251 1.03 -5.70 -7.32
N MET A 252 2.29 -5.27 -7.11
CA MET A 252 3.23 -5.03 -8.21
C MET A 252 3.59 -6.33 -8.94
N SER A 253 3.79 -6.25 -10.26
CA SER A 253 4.34 -7.37 -11.02
C SER A 253 5.75 -7.70 -10.55
N MET A 254 6.04 -9.00 -10.39
CA MET A 254 7.36 -9.48 -9.96
C MET A 254 8.50 -9.08 -10.90
N LYS A 255 8.19 -8.73 -12.16
CA LYS A 255 9.15 -8.16 -13.12
C LYS A 255 9.82 -6.88 -12.58
N TYR A 256 9.10 -6.11 -11.76
CA TYR A 256 9.55 -4.82 -11.22
C TYR A 256 9.95 -4.91 -9.74
N ARG A 257 10.09 -6.12 -9.20
CA ARG A 257 10.54 -6.30 -7.81
C ARG A 257 11.89 -5.60 -7.61
N PRO A 258 12.02 -4.73 -6.59
CA PRO A 258 13.27 -4.01 -6.35
C PRO A 258 14.39 -4.97 -5.99
N ALA A 259 15.59 -4.73 -6.54
CA ALA A 259 16.77 -5.54 -6.26
C ALA A 259 17.24 -5.44 -4.79
N ARG A 260 16.98 -4.30 -4.13
CA ARG A 260 17.38 -4.03 -2.74
C ARG A 260 16.17 -3.67 -1.89
N VAL A 261 15.69 -4.64 -1.12
CA VAL A 261 14.53 -4.50 -0.21
C VAL A 261 14.77 -3.39 0.81
N GLY A 262 15.99 -3.26 1.34
CA GLY A 262 16.31 -2.24 2.34
C GLY A 262 16.18 -0.81 1.83
N SER A 263 16.72 -0.52 0.64
CA SER A 263 16.55 0.80 0.01
C SER A 263 15.09 1.12 -0.32
N PHE A 264 14.33 0.10 -0.73
CA PHE A 264 12.92 0.26 -1.05
C PHE A 264 12.08 0.53 0.21
N ALA A 265 12.36 -0.17 1.31
CA ALA A 265 11.74 0.07 2.61
C ALA A 265 12.05 1.47 3.15
N GLN A 266 13.28 1.95 2.96
CA GLN A 266 13.66 3.32 3.34
C GLN A 266 12.86 4.36 2.56
N ASN A 267 12.68 4.17 1.26
CA ASN A 267 11.88 5.08 0.43
C ASN A 267 10.39 5.13 0.87
N ILE A 268 9.85 4.03 1.42
CA ILE A 268 8.51 4.04 2.05
C ILE A 268 8.52 4.87 3.33
N HIS A 269 9.55 4.74 4.17
CA HIS A 269 9.71 5.58 5.36
C HIS A 269 9.87 7.06 5.03
N GLU A 270 10.51 7.39 3.91
CA GLU A 270 10.67 8.78 3.45
C GLU A 270 9.34 9.48 3.16
N PHE A 271 8.23 8.76 2.99
CA PHE A 271 6.88 9.33 2.96
C PHE A 271 6.57 10.19 4.20
N GLN A 272 7.21 9.92 5.35
CA GLN A 272 7.11 10.78 6.53
C GLN A 272 7.54 12.22 6.25
N GLY A 273 8.50 12.45 5.35
CA GLY A 273 8.89 13.81 4.93
C GLY A 273 7.77 14.56 4.21
N LEU A 274 6.95 13.87 3.42
CA LEU A 274 5.78 14.46 2.77
C LEU A 274 4.68 14.76 3.80
N ARG A 275 4.46 13.87 4.77
CA ARG A 275 3.55 14.09 5.91
C ARG A 275 3.98 15.29 6.74
N ASP A 276 5.27 15.41 7.04
CA ASP A 276 5.84 16.49 7.84
C ASP A 276 5.82 17.85 7.12
N PHE A 277 5.76 17.85 5.78
CA PHE A 277 5.46 19.02 4.97
C PHE A 277 3.97 19.39 4.99
N LEU A 278 3.08 18.40 5.02
CA LEU A 278 1.63 18.61 5.19
C LEU A 278 1.21 18.89 6.63
N ALA A 279 2.14 18.81 7.59
CA ALA A 279 1.88 19.03 9.00
C ALA A 279 1.42 20.47 9.30
N SER A 280 0.76 20.62 10.45
CA SER A 280 0.13 21.86 10.89
C SER A 280 1.06 23.07 10.89
N LEU A 281 2.33 22.92 11.26
CA LEU A 281 3.28 24.03 11.35
C LEU A 281 3.65 24.62 10.00
N THR A 282 3.98 23.79 9.01
CA THR A 282 4.42 24.25 7.69
C THR A 282 3.28 24.85 6.88
N LEU A 283 2.13 24.18 6.93
CA LEU A 283 0.96 24.62 6.21
C LEU A 283 0.42 25.92 6.81
N ALA A 284 0.46 26.08 8.14
CA ALA A 284 0.09 27.34 8.80
C ALA A 284 0.95 28.50 8.31
N SER A 285 2.27 28.35 8.24
CA SER A 285 3.16 29.41 7.75
C SER A 285 2.89 29.79 6.30
N LEU A 286 2.58 28.81 5.45
CA LEU A 286 2.21 29.05 4.04
C LEU A 286 0.85 29.77 3.93
N ILE A 287 -0.11 29.39 4.77
CA ILE A 287 -1.43 30.04 4.86
C ILE A 287 -1.30 31.46 5.43
N ASP A 288 -0.33 31.71 6.30
CA ASP A 288 -0.13 33.01 6.96
C ASP A 288 0.56 34.04 6.04
N LEU A 289 1.30 33.59 5.00
CA LEU A 289 2.05 34.46 4.08
C LEU A 289 1.19 35.48 3.31
N PRO A 290 0.04 35.13 2.71
CA PRO A 290 -0.86 36.11 2.09
C PRO A 290 -1.33 37.20 3.06
N PHE A 291 -1.50 36.88 4.35
CA PHE A 291 -1.93 37.84 5.36
C PHE A 291 -0.84 38.84 5.75
N THR A 292 0.42 38.60 5.39
CA THR A 292 1.47 39.64 5.47
C THR A 292 1.08 40.87 4.65
N LEU A 293 0.41 40.71 3.49
CA LEU A 293 -0.07 41.85 2.68
C LEU A 293 -1.12 42.69 3.43
N LEU A 294 -1.99 42.05 4.21
CA LEU A 294 -2.97 42.73 5.06
C LEU A 294 -2.27 43.55 6.16
N ILE A 295 -1.24 42.98 6.80
CA ILE A 295 -0.45 43.67 7.81
C ILE A 295 0.30 44.87 7.20
N LEU A 296 0.92 44.69 6.02
CA LEU A 296 1.58 45.78 5.28
C LEU A 296 0.59 46.89 4.91
N MET A 297 -0.63 46.55 4.46
CA MET A 297 -1.68 47.53 4.17
C MET A 297 -2.00 48.38 5.40
N VAL A 298 -2.13 47.77 6.59
CA VAL A 298 -2.42 48.52 7.83
C VAL A 298 -1.24 49.35 8.31
N ILE A 299 0.00 48.89 8.12
CA ILE A 299 1.19 49.74 8.34
C ILE A 299 1.15 50.97 7.40
N GLY A 300 0.73 50.80 6.15
CA GLY A 300 0.56 51.91 5.21
C GLY A 300 -0.51 52.91 5.65
N ILE A 301 -1.62 52.45 6.23
CA ILE A 301 -2.69 53.31 6.75
C ILE A 301 -2.23 54.08 7.99
N ILE A 302 -1.50 53.45 8.91
CA ILE A 302 -1.08 54.07 10.18
C ILE A 302 0.18 54.93 10.02
N GLY A 303 1.21 54.37 9.38
CA GLY A 303 2.56 54.94 9.31
C GLY A 303 2.94 55.58 7.97
N GLY A 304 2.03 55.58 6.98
CA GLY A 304 2.27 56.12 5.64
C GLY A 304 3.53 55.52 5.01
N HIS A 305 4.54 56.36 4.79
CA HIS A 305 5.81 56.00 4.16
C HIS A 305 6.63 54.95 4.92
N LEU A 306 6.34 54.69 6.20
CA LEU A 306 7.05 53.67 6.99
C LEU A 306 6.84 52.24 6.46
N VAL A 307 5.79 51.99 5.68
CA VAL A 307 5.51 50.68 5.06
C VAL A 307 6.61 50.23 4.09
N TRP A 308 7.34 51.16 3.49
CA TRP A 308 8.40 50.83 2.53
C TRP A 308 9.54 50.04 3.16
N ILE A 309 9.78 50.20 4.47
CA ILE A 309 10.84 49.48 5.20
C ILE A 309 10.59 47.96 5.17
N PRO A 310 9.46 47.44 5.69
CA PRO A 310 9.17 46.00 5.59
C PRO A 310 8.93 45.55 4.15
N VAL A 311 8.42 46.42 3.26
CA VAL A 311 8.27 46.10 1.82
C VAL A 311 9.62 45.85 1.14
N VAL A 312 10.70 46.53 1.54
CA VAL A 312 12.07 46.30 1.03
C VAL A 312 12.76 45.14 1.77
N ALA A 313 12.52 44.99 3.08
CA ALA A 313 13.07 43.88 3.86
C ALA A 313 12.56 42.51 3.38
N PHE A 314 11.32 42.44 2.92
CA PHE A 314 10.68 41.21 2.43
C PHE A 314 11.40 40.57 1.22
N PRO A 315 11.60 41.26 0.08
CA PRO A 315 12.35 40.71 -1.06
C PRO A 315 13.82 40.47 -0.74
N LEU A 316 14.43 41.25 0.16
CA LEU A 316 15.81 41.02 0.60
C LEU A 316 15.95 39.65 1.31
N ALA A 317 15.06 39.37 2.26
CA ALA A 317 15.03 38.09 2.96
C ALA A 317 14.73 36.93 2.01
N LEU A 318 13.79 37.11 1.08
CA LEU A 318 13.48 36.12 0.04
C LEU A 318 14.69 35.84 -0.87
N GLY A 319 15.41 36.87 -1.30
CA GLY A 319 16.59 36.74 -2.15
C GLY A 319 17.69 35.90 -1.50
N ILE A 320 17.89 36.06 -0.19
CA ILE A 320 18.86 35.27 0.58
C ILE A 320 18.40 33.82 0.72
N GLY A 321 17.11 33.60 1.01
CA GLY A 321 16.52 32.27 1.04
C GLY A 321 16.70 31.54 -0.30
N TYR A 322 16.46 32.23 -1.41
CA TYR A 322 16.65 31.69 -2.76
C TYR A 322 18.12 31.42 -3.10
N ALA A 323 19.04 32.31 -2.71
CA ALA A 323 20.48 32.12 -2.95
C ALA A 323 21.04 30.88 -2.21
N LEU A 324 20.59 30.65 -0.97
CA LEU A 324 20.98 29.48 -0.18
C LEU A 324 20.24 28.19 -0.58
N GLN A 325 19.22 28.28 -1.44
CA GLN A 325 18.40 27.13 -1.85
C GLN A 325 19.23 26.08 -2.60
N LYS A 326 19.95 26.47 -3.67
CA LYS A 326 20.70 25.53 -4.51
C LYS A 326 21.69 24.63 -3.74
N PRO A 327 22.60 25.17 -2.90
CA PRO A 327 23.52 24.32 -2.14
C PRO A 327 22.79 23.44 -1.11
N LEU A 328 21.67 23.91 -0.56
CA LEU A 328 20.86 23.13 0.37
C LEU A 328 20.20 21.94 -0.32
N THR A 329 19.55 22.14 -1.47
CA THR A 329 18.96 21.08 -2.31
C THR A 329 19.97 19.99 -2.66
N ALA A 330 21.13 20.39 -3.20
CA ALA A 330 22.15 19.44 -3.63
C ALA A 330 22.75 18.64 -2.46
N THR A 331 22.85 19.25 -1.27
CA THR A 331 23.31 18.56 -0.07
C THR A 331 22.25 17.58 0.44
N LEU A 332 20.98 17.99 0.44
CA LEU A 332 19.85 17.16 0.90
C LEU A 332 19.67 15.90 0.05
N GLU A 333 19.75 16.02 -1.28
CA GLU A 333 19.68 14.87 -2.20
C GLU A 333 20.78 13.83 -1.91
N ARG A 334 22.01 14.30 -1.63
CA ARG A 334 23.13 13.43 -1.24
C ARG A 334 22.91 12.80 0.13
N THR A 335 22.38 13.55 1.10
CA THR A 335 22.02 13.04 2.42
C THR A 335 21.00 11.92 2.32
N MET A 336 19.97 12.06 1.48
CA MET A 336 18.95 11.02 1.26
C MET A 336 19.55 9.78 0.59
N ALA A 337 20.38 9.95 -0.45
CA ALA A 337 21.05 8.84 -1.11
C ALA A 337 21.94 8.01 -0.16
N LEU A 338 22.81 8.67 0.63
CA LEU A 338 23.63 8.00 1.64
C LEU A 338 22.80 7.42 2.78
N GLY A 339 21.68 8.06 3.15
CA GLY A 339 20.75 7.53 4.15
C GLY A 339 20.15 6.19 3.72
N SER A 340 19.78 6.06 2.44
CA SER A 340 19.30 4.82 1.84
C SER A 340 20.39 3.73 1.78
N GLU A 341 21.63 4.11 1.43
CA GLU A 341 22.78 3.20 1.43
C GLU A 341 23.07 2.66 2.84
N ARG A 342 23.08 3.53 3.86
CA ARG A 342 23.22 3.15 5.27
C ARG A 342 22.15 2.14 5.66
N GLN A 343 20.88 2.41 5.35
CA GLN A 343 19.79 1.48 5.70
C GLN A 343 19.91 0.14 4.98
N SER A 344 20.33 0.15 3.71
CA SER A 344 20.58 -1.09 2.95
C SER A 344 21.71 -1.91 3.57
N SER A 345 22.83 -1.26 3.94
CA SER A 345 23.98 -1.92 4.57
C SER A 345 23.63 -2.52 5.93
N LEU A 346 22.80 -1.83 6.72
CA LEU A 346 22.29 -2.35 8.00
C LEU A 346 21.49 -3.65 7.79
N ILE A 347 20.51 -3.62 6.89
CA ILE A 347 19.63 -4.77 6.64
C ILE A 347 20.44 -5.94 6.06
N GLU A 348 21.39 -5.69 5.17
CA GLU A 348 22.28 -6.73 4.63
C GLU A 348 23.15 -7.36 5.73
N THR A 349 23.74 -6.54 6.59
CA THR A 349 24.60 -7.01 7.70
C THR A 349 23.81 -7.82 8.72
N LEU A 350 22.59 -7.38 9.07
CA LEU A 350 21.71 -8.11 9.98
C LEU A 350 21.19 -9.41 9.37
N ALA A 351 20.80 -9.40 8.08
CA ALA A 351 20.33 -10.59 7.38
C ALA A 351 21.45 -11.63 7.17
N GLY A 352 22.70 -11.19 7.08
CA GLY A 352 23.88 -12.03 6.89
C GLY A 352 24.77 -12.15 8.13
N LEU A 353 24.23 -11.93 9.34
CA LEU A 353 25.05 -11.79 10.55
C LEU A 353 25.92 -13.02 10.82
N ASP A 354 25.39 -14.22 10.59
CA ASP A 354 26.15 -15.46 10.75
C ASP A 354 27.37 -15.50 9.82
N ALA A 355 27.22 -15.08 8.56
CA ALA A 355 28.32 -15.02 7.61
C ALA A 355 29.37 -13.98 8.03
N VAL A 356 28.94 -12.85 8.58
CA VAL A 356 29.86 -11.84 9.11
C VAL A 356 30.67 -12.41 10.27
N LYS A 357 30.02 -13.12 11.20
CA LYS A 357 30.67 -13.78 12.35
C LYS A 357 31.64 -14.88 11.94
N VAL A 358 31.22 -15.78 11.06
CA VAL A 358 32.05 -16.90 10.60
C VAL A 358 33.27 -16.42 9.83
N ASN A 359 33.13 -15.36 9.03
CA ASN A 359 34.22 -14.80 8.24
C ASN A 359 35.08 -13.79 9.04
N ASN A 360 34.79 -13.54 10.32
CA ASN A 360 35.41 -12.48 11.13
C ASN A 360 35.41 -11.10 10.44
N ALA A 361 34.35 -10.82 9.67
CA ALA A 361 34.23 -9.61 8.86
C ALA A 361 33.63 -8.42 9.64
N GLU A 362 33.53 -8.52 10.98
CA GLU A 362 32.96 -7.45 11.79
C GLU A 362 33.71 -6.14 11.63
N SER A 363 35.06 -6.17 11.63
CA SER A 363 35.86 -4.95 11.51
C SER A 363 35.67 -4.27 10.15
N GLU A 364 35.52 -5.04 9.07
CA GLU A 364 35.27 -4.51 7.73
C GLU A 364 33.88 -3.86 7.66
N ARG A 365 32.84 -4.57 8.11
CA ARG A 365 31.46 -4.05 8.14
C ARG A 365 31.33 -2.83 9.06
N GLN A 366 32.00 -2.84 10.21
CA GLN A 366 32.08 -1.71 11.14
C GLN A 366 32.76 -0.50 10.49
N TYR A 367 33.90 -0.70 9.79
CA TYR A 367 34.59 0.37 9.09
C TYR A 367 33.72 1.02 8.01
N MET A 368 33.06 0.21 7.16
CA MET A 368 32.14 0.72 6.14
C MET A 368 30.97 1.51 6.76
N TRP A 369 30.43 1.01 7.87
CA TRP A 369 29.37 1.67 8.62
C TRP A 369 29.82 3.03 9.17
N GLU A 370 30.98 3.08 9.84
CA GLU A 370 31.55 4.30 10.38
C GLU A 370 31.89 5.33 9.30
N GLN A 371 32.40 4.89 8.14
CA GLN A 371 32.68 5.76 7.01
C GLN A 371 31.39 6.37 6.42
N THR A 372 30.34 5.55 6.27
CA THR A 372 29.03 5.99 5.77
C THR A 372 28.37 6.96 6.76
N ILE A 373 28.41 6.65 8.07
CA ILE A 373 27.88 7.55 9.10
C ILE A 373 28.69 8.84 9.19
N GLY A 374 30.02 8.76 9.12
CA GLY A 374 30.89 9.94 9.20
C GLY A 374 30.63 10.92 8.05
N THR A 375 30.45 10.40 6.83
CA THR A 375 30.09 11.23 5.66
C THR A 375 28.66 11.75 5.73
N LEU A 376 27.70 10.93 6.13
CA LEU A 376 26.30 11.33 6.33
C LEU A 376 26.19 12.45 7.37
N SER A 377 26.83 12.31 8.54
CA SER A 377 26.84 13.31 9.62
C SER A 377 27.42 14.65 9.16
N ARG A 378 28.48 14.64 8.33
CA ARG A 378 29.04 15.88 7.73
C ARG A 378 28.04 16.57 6.81
N LEU A 379 27.27 15.80 6.01
CA LEU A 379 26.25 16.34 5.12
C LEU A 379 25.05 16.88 5.92
N GLU A 380 24.58 16.15 6.93
CA GLU A 380 23.51 16.60 7.84
C GLU A 380 23.89 17.88 8.58
N LEU A 381 25.12 17.98 9.07
CA LEU A 381 25.63 19.20 9.68
C LEU A 381 25.66 20.35 8.68
N ARG A 382 26.07 20.10 7.43
CA ARG A 382 26.05 21.12 6.37
C ARG A 382 24.64 21.61 6.06
N VAL A 383 23.64 20.71 6.02
CA VAL A 383 22.22 21.08 5.90
C VAL A 383 21.80 21.97 7.07
N LYS A 384 22.12 21.57 8.30
CA LYS A 384 21.77 22.34 9.52
C LYS A 384 22.42 23.72 9.55
N VAL A 385 23.68 23.83 9.14
CA VAL A 385 24.41 25.11 9.04
C VAL A 385 23.77 26.00 7.98
N LEU A 386 23.51 25.49 6.78
CA LEU A 386 22.89 26.27 5.69
C LEU A 386 21.49 26.75 6.08
N SER A 387 20.65 25.89 6.67
CA SER A 387 19.32 26.28 7.15
C SER A 387 19.39 27.27 8.31
N GLY A 388 20.35 27.09 9.23
CA GLY A 388 20.56 27.97 10.37
C GLY A 388 21.04 29.37 9.95
N LEU A 389 21.96 29.45 8.97
CA LEU A 389 22.40 30.71 8.39
C LEU A 389 21.23 31.48 7.76
N ALA A 390 20.37 30.80 6.99
CA ALA A 390 19.21 31.43 6.40
C ALA A 390 18.24 32.00 7.45
N MET A 391 17.98 31.25 8.53
CA MET A 391 17.15 31.70 9.66
C MET A 391 17.78 32.93 10.36
N ASN A 392 19.07 32.85 10.69
CA ASN A 392 19.78 33.89 11.43
C ASN A 392 19.92 35.19 10.62
N ILE A 393 20.19 35.10 9.31
CA ILE A 393 20.24 36.27 8.44
C ILE A 393 18.87 36.93 8.32
N THR A 394 17.79 36.13 8.24
CA THR A 394 16.42 36.66 8.20
C THR A 394 16.08 37.38 9.51
N LEU A 395 16.49 36.82 10.66
CA LEU A 395 16.33 37.46 11.97
C LEU A 395 17.12 38.78 12.06
N LEU A 396 18.34 38.81 11.52
CA LEU A 396 19.14 40.03 11.44
C LEU A 396 18.44 41.11 10.59
N ILE A 397 17.88 40.75 9.43
CA ILE A 397 17.10 41.66 8.60
C ILE A 397 15.89 42.20 9.36
N GLN A 398 15.18 41.36 10.11
CA GLN A 398 14.04 41.77 10.93
C GLN A 398 14.44 42.78 12.01
N GLN A 399 15.57 42.54 12.70
CA GLN A 399 16.10 43.46 13.72
C GLN A 399 16.54 44.79 13.11
N MET A 400 17.25 44.76 11.98
CA MET A 400 17.70 45.96 11.27
C MET A 400 16.53 46.77 10.70
N ALA A 401 15.50 46.10 10.17
CA ALA A 401 14.26 46.75 9.76
C ALA A 401 13.56 47.43 10.94
N GLY A 402 13.57 46.80 12.12
CA GLY A 402 13.06 47.37 13.36
C GLY A 402 13.78 48.66 13.78
N VAL A 403 15.11 48.64 13.81
CA VAL A 403 15.94 49.83 14.12
C VAL A 403 15.68 50.94 13.09
N THR A 404 15.69 50.61 11.81
CA THR A 404 15.43 51.57 10.72
C THR A 404 14.05 52.19 10.86
N LEU A 405 13.04 51.39 11.19
CA LEU A 405 11.67 51.85 11.39
C LEU A 405 11.55 52.82 12.56
N ILE A 406 12.25 52.58 13.68
CA ILE A 406 12.29 53.50 14.81
C ILE A 406 12.98 54.81 14.40
N CYS A 407 14.15 54.75 13.77
CA CYS A 407 14.90 55.94 13.35
C CYS A 407 14.07 56.84 12.40
N PHE A 408 13.53 56.28 11.32
CA PHE A 408 12.68 57.03 10.39
C PHE A 408 11.35 57.47 11.05
N GLY A 409 10.82 56.65 11.95
CA GLY A 409 9.61 56.95 12.70
C GLY A 409 9.73 58.18 13.59
N VAL A 410 10.86 58.35 14.28
CA VAL A 410 11.12 59.54 15.11
C VAL A 410 11.13 60.81 14.26
N TYR A 411 11.76 60.79 13.08
CA TYR A 411 11.71 61.94 12.17
C TYR A 411 10.28 62.26 11.69
N GLN A 412 9.44 61.24 11.47
CA GLN A 412 8.02 61.43 11.12
C GLN A 412 7.19 61.98 12.28
N ILE A 413 7.52 61.61 13.53
CA ILE A 413 6.91 62.21 14.73
C ILE A 413 7.31 63.69 14.84
N MET A 414 8.60 64.01 14.64
CA MET A 414 9.08 65.40 14.65
C MET A 414 8.41 66.26 13.57
N ALA A 415 8.09 65.67 12.42
CA ALA A 415 7.35 66.33 11.34
C ALA A 415 5.83 66.46 11.60
N GLY A 416 5.31 65.90 12.70
CA GLY A 416 3.88 65.92 13.05
C GLY A 416 3.01 64.94 12.25
N ASN A 417 3.62 64.07 11.45
CA ASN A 417 2.92 63.13 10.56
C ASN A 417 2.54 61.81 11.25
N LEU A 418 3.07 61.54 12.45
CA LEU A 418 2.89 60.28 13.15
C LEU A 418 2.82 60.50 14.67
N SER A 419 1.94 59.76 15.36
CA SER A 419 1.89 59.74 16.82
C SER A 419 2.91 58.78 17.43
N MET A 420 3.22 58.96 18.72
CA MET A 420 4.14 58.07 19.43
C MET A 420 3.59 56.63 19.50
N GLY A 421 2.29 56.46 19.74
CA GLY A 421 1.59 55.17 19.69
C GLY A 421 1.55 54.57 18.28
N GLY A 422 1.39 55.41 17.24
CA GLY A 422 1.42 54.99 15.84
C GLY A 422 2.76 54.37 15.43
N LEU A 423 3.88 54.94 15.90
CA LEU A 423 5.21 54.35 15.69
C LEU A 423 5.37 52.99 16.36
N ILE A 424 4.95 52.86 17.62
CA ILE A 424 5.02 51.59 18.36
C ILE A 424 4.16 50.53 17.67
N ALA A 425 2.96 50.88 17.21
CA ALA A 425 2.12 49.98 16.43
C ALA A 425 2.78 49.54 15.12
N CYS A 426 3.38 50.48 14.37
CA CYS A 426 4.10 50.16 13.13
C CYS A 426 5.29 49.21 13.38
N TYR A 427 6.03 49.40 14.49
CA TYR A 427 7.12 48.52 14.88
C TYR A 427 6.63 47.10 15.18
N MET A 428 5.57 46.95 15.99
CA MET A 428 4.98 45.65 16.32
C MET A 428 4.40 44.94 15.09
N LEU A 429 3.70 45.69 14.21
CA LEU A 429 3.15 45.16 12.97
C LEU A 429 4.26 44.73 12.00
N SER A 430 5.34 45.51 11.88
CA SER A 430 6.50 45.19 11.02
C SER A 430 7.17 43.89 11.48
N GLY A 431 7.38 43.73 12.79
CA GLY A 431 7.90 42.48 13.36
C GLY A 431 7.04 41.27 13.00
N ARG A 432 5.71 41.41 13.01
CA ARG A 432 4.80 40.33 12.59
C ARG A 432 4.79 40.09 11.09
N ALA A 433 4.82 41.14 10.27
CA ALA A 433 4.86 41.04 8.82
C ALA A 433 6.06 40.21 8.34
N LEU A 434 7.21 40.39 9.01
CA LEU A 434 8.46 39.69 8.68
C LEU A 434 8.60 38.32 9.36
N ALA A 435 7.79 37.98 10.37
CA ALA A 435 7.93 36.73 11.10
C ALA A 435 7.77 35.45 10.24
N PRO A 436 6.82 35.36 9.29
CA PRO A 436 6.72 34.21 8.39
C PRO A 436 7.97 33.99 7.53
N LEU A 437 8.74 35.06 7.23
CA LEU A 437 9.96 34.96 6.45
C LEU A 437 11.03 34.12 7.14
N GLY A 438 11.14 34.21 8.48
CA GLY A 438 12.10 33.39 9.23
C GLY A 438 11.85 31.91 8.99
N GLN A 439 10.59 31.51 8.87
CA GLN A 439 10.19 30.13 8.62
C GLN A 439 10.35 29.70 7.16
N LEU A 440 10.48 30.64 6.20
CA LEU A 440 10.61 30.32 4.77
C LEU A 440 11.80 29.44 4.44
N ALA A 441 12.94 29.64 5.10
CA ALA A 441 14.11 28.78 4.89
C ALA A 441 13.81 27.31 5.25
N GLY A 442 13.16 27.09 6.39
CA GLY A 442 12.70 25.77 6.83
C GLY A 442 11.62 25.20 5.91
N LEU A 443 10.67 26.03 5.47
CA LEU A 443 9.61 25.64 4.54
C LEU A 443 10.15 25.22 3.18
N LEU A 444 11.12 25.95 2.63
CA LEU A 444 11.76 25.61 1.35
C LEU A 444 12.49 24.26 1.43
N THR A 445 13.15 23.99 2.56
CA THR A 445 13.83 22.71 2.80
C THR A 445 12.80 21.57 2.83
N ARG A 446 11.72 21.72 3.59
CA ARG A 446 10.65 20.73 3.70
C ARG A 446 9.89 20.55 2.40
N TYR A 447 9.66 21.64 1.64
CA TYR A 447 9.07 21.59 0.32
C TYR A 447 9.94 20.78 -0.65
N GLN A 448 11.25 20.99 -0.64
CA GLN A 448 12.14 20.20 -1.47
C GLN A 448 12.16 18.73 -1.05
N GLN A 449 12.25 18.45 0.25
CA GLN A 449 12.18 17.08 0.76
C GLN A 449 10.89 16.40 0.30
N ALA A 450 9.75 17.07 0.49
CA ALA A 450 8.45 16.61 0.02
C ALA A 450 8.42 16.42 -1.51
N LYS A 451 9.07 17.28 -2.28
CA LYS A 451 9.17 17.15 -3.75
C LYS A 451 9.98 15.92 -4.15
N VAL A 452 11.12 15.66 -3.53
CA VAL A 452 11.94 14.47 -3.80
C VAL A 452 11.18 13.20 -3.42
N THR A 453 10.57 13.17 -2.23
CA THR A 453 9.70 12.09 -1.77
C THR A 453 8.49 11.89 -2.71
N MET A 454 7.90 12.96 -3.22
CA MET A 454 6.77 12.87 -4.15
C MET A 454 7.19 12.21 -5.45
N VAL A 455 8.36 12.54 -6.01
CA VAL A 455 8.89 11.89 -7.22
C VAL A 455 9.14 10.39 -7.00
N SER A 456 9.76 10.00 -5.86
CA SER A 456 9.98 8.58 -5.57
C SER A 456 8.66 7.83 -5.32
N THR A 457 7.70 8.48 -4.68
CA THR A 457 6.35 7.94 -4.45
C THR A 457 5.58 7.80 -5.76
N ASP A 458 5.66 8.78 -6.67
CA ASP A 458 5.05 8.73 -8.01
C ASP A 458 5.56 7.52 -8.79
N GLN A 459 6.88 7.28 -8.77
CA GLN A 459 7.48 6.10 -9.40
C GLN A 459 6.93 4.79 -8.83
N MET A 460 6.73 4.71 -7.50
CA MET A 460 6.12 3.54 -6.87
C MET A 460 4.64 3.37 -7.24
N MET A 461 3.89 4.47 -7.33
CA MET A 461 2.47 4.48 -7.69
C MET A 461 2.24 4.10 -9.16
N GLU A 462 3.19 4.39 -10.04
CA GLU A 462 3.18 4.04 -11.46
C GLU A 462 3.67 2.61 -11.75
N LEU A 463 4.17 1.87 -10.75
CA LEU A 463 4.62 0.49 -10.94
C LEU A 463 3.50 -0.39 -11.54
N PRO A 464 3.79 -1.13 -12.63
CA PRO A 464 2.84 -2.06 -13.22
C PRO A 464 2.36 -3.09 -12.21
N GLN A 465 1.05 -3.28 -12.16
CA GLN A 465 0.39 -4.22 -11.24
C GLN A 465 0.19 -5.57 -11.92
N GLU A 466 0.21 -6.67 -11.16
CA GLU A 466 -0.10 -8.02 -11.68
C GLU A 466 -1.52 -8.10 -12.27
N ARG A 467 -2.44 -7.30 -11.73
CA ARG A 467 -3.80 -7.18 -12.25
C ARG A 467 -3.99 -5.81 -12.88
N ASN A 468 -4.38 -5.81 -14.15
CA ASN A 468 -4.89 -4.61 -14.81
C ASN A 468 -6.40 -4.51 -14.58
N PHE A 469 -6.85 -3.50 -13.83
CA PHE A 469 -8.28 -3.30 -13.56
C PHE A 469 -9.12 -2.97 -14.81
N GLU A 470 -8.49 -2.60 -15.92
CA GLU A 470 -9.18 -2.37 -17.19
C GLU A 470 -9.44 -3.66 -17.97
N GLU A 471 -8.68 -4.72 -17.68
CA GLU A 471 -8.84 -6.02 -18.30
C GLU A 471 -9.96 -6.79 -17.60
N ARG A 472 -10.73 -7.53 -18.39
CA ARG A 472 -11.79 -8.40 -17.89
C ARG A 472 -11.32 -9.84 -18.07
N PRO A 473 -10.57 -10.40 -17.10
CA PRO A 473 -10.11 -11.77 -17.22
C PRO A 473 -11.31 -12.72 -17.27
N LEU A 474 -11.14 -13.82 -17.99
CA LEU A 474 -12.06 -14.94 -17.96
C LEU A 474 -12.03 -15.56 -16.57
N SER A 475 -13.19 -15.61 -15.93
CA SER A 475 -13.36 -16.38 -14.70
C SER A 475 -13.54 -17.85 -15.07
N ARG A 476 -12.62 -18.70 -14.60
CA ARG A 476 -12.70 -20.15 -14.61
C ARG A 476 -12.58 -20.66 -13.20
N GLN A 477 -13.73 -21.01 -12.62
CA GLN A 477 -13.80 -21.56 -11.27
C GLN A 477 -13.08 -22.91 -11.17
N VAL A 478 -13.16 -23.75 -12.22
CA VAL A 478 -12.54 -25.07 -12.26
C VAL A 478 -11.57 -25.15 -13.44
N ILE A 479 -10.32 -25.53 -13.14
CA ILE A 479 -9.27 -25.82 -14.12
C ILE A 479 -9.10 -27.35 -14.19
N GLN A 480 -9.17 -27.94 -15.39
CA GLN A 480 -9.00 -29.38 -15.61
C GLN A 480 -7.54 -29.82 -15.49
N GLY A 481 -6.59 -28.92 -15.79
CA GLY A 481 -5.17 -29.12 -15.52
C GLY A 481 -4.30 -29.38 -16.74
N ALA A 482 -4.75 -29.08 -17.96
CA ALA A 482 -3.91 -29.10 -19.15
C ALA A 482 -2.98 -27.88 -19.19
N LEU A 483 -1.71 -28.10 -19.52
CA LEU A 483 -0.72 -27.04 -19.69
C LEU A 483 -0.08 -27.16 -21.08
N GLU A 484 -0.04 -26.08 -21.85
CA GLU A 484 0.55 -26.08 -23.19
C GLU A 484 1.40 -24.83 -23.41
N PHE A 485 2.69 -25.03 -23.71
CA PHE A 485 3.64 -24.01 -24.11
C PHE A 485 3.77 -24.04 -25.63
N ARG A 486 3.57 -22.89 -26.29
CA ARG A 486 3.76 -22.73 -27.74
C ARG A 486 4.80 -21.64 -28.00
N GLY A 487 5.99 -22.06 -28.42
CA GLY A 487 7.10 -21.17 -28.78
C GLY A 487 7.47 -20.17 -27.68
N VAL A 488 7.50 -20.61 -26.42
CA VAL A 488 7.69 -19.69 -25.28
C VAL A 488 9.16 -19.30 -25.11
N ASP A 489 9.42 -18.00 -25.15
CA ASP A 489 10.71 -17.39 -24.79
C ASP A 489 10.56 -16.54 -23.52
N PHE A 490 11.55 -16.59 -22.64
CA PHE A 490 11.54 -15.80 -21.40
C PHE A 490 12.94 -15.40 -20.95
N THR A 491 13.07 -14.13 -20.58
CA THR A 491 14.29 -13.50 -20.07
C THR A 491 13.98 -12.75 -18.77
N TYR A 492 14.79 -12.98 -17.73
CA TYR A 492 14.62 -12.23 -16.48
C TYR A 492 14.96 -10.74 -16.69
N PRO A 493 14.32 -9.83 -15.93
CA PRO A 493 14.65 -8.40 -15.95
C PRO A 493 16.14 -8.16 -15.73
N ASN A 494 16.71 -7.23 -16.50
CA ASN A 494 18.13 -6.85 -16.44
C ASN A 494 19.12 -7.99 -16.78
N GLN A 495 18.67 -9.10 -17.37
CA GLN A 495 19.53 -10.14 -17.92
C GLN A 495 19.52 -10.11 -19.44
N GLN A 496 20.66 -10.44 -20.05
CA GLN A 496 20.80 -10.51 -21.52
C GLN A 496 20.50 -11.90 -22.07
N ASN A 497 20.69 -12.94 -21.25
CA ASN A 497 20.51 -14.32 -21.67
C ASN A 497 19.09 -14.80 -21.39
N ALA A 498 18.39 -15.27 -22.42
CA ALA A 498 17.09 -15.90 -22.26
C ALA A 498 17.21 -17.16 -21.37
N ALA A 499 16.38 -17.21 -20.34
CA ALA A 499 16.29 -18.34 -19.41
C ALA A 499 15.52 -19.52 -20.02
N LEU A 500 14.58 -19.23 -20.92
CA LEU A 500 13.85 -20.22 -21.72
C LEU A 500 13.84 -19.76 -23.19
N LYS A 501 14.01 -20.71 -24.10
CA LYS A 501 14.13 -20.47 -25.54
C LYS A 501 13.23 -21.43 -26.31
N ASN A 502 12.27 -20.91 -27.05
CA ASN A 502 11.35 -21.65 -27.92
C ASN A 502 10.80 -22.94 -27.27
N ILE A 503 10.29 -22.83 -26.04
CA ILE A 503 9.73 -23.97 -25.32
C ILE A 503 8.40 -24.37 -25.96
N ASN A 504 8.33 -25.61 -26.42
CA ASN A 504 7.12 -26.26 -26.95
C ASN A 504 6.86 -27.51 -26.13
N LEU A 505 5.76 -27.53 -25.38
CA LEU A 505 5.46 -28.59 -24.43
C LEU A 505 3.95 -28.70 -24.23
N ALA A 506 3.41 -29.91 -24.24
CA ALA A 506 2.02 -30.18 -23.89
C ALA A 506 1.94 -31.23 -22.77
N ILE A 507 1.22 -30.89 -21.71
CA ILE A 507 0.91 -31.74 -20.55
C ILE A 507 -0.61 -31.88 -20.48
N ARG A 508 -1.09 -33.12 -20.52
CA ARG A 508 -2.52 -33.45 -20.49
C ARG A 508 -3.06 -33.41 -19.05
N PRO A 509 -4.37 -33.18 -18.87
CA PRO A 509 -5.02 -33.31 -17.56
C PRO A 509 -4.71 -34.66 -16.91
N GLY A 510 -4.30 -34.65 -15.63
CA GLY A 510 -3.95 -35.85 -14.86
C GLY A 510 -2.57 -36.45 -15.18
N GLU A 511 -1.81 -35.87 -16.10
CA GLU A 511 -0.50 -36.36 -16.47
C GLU A 511 0.55 -36.03 -15.39
N LYS A 512 1.42 -37.00 -15.08
CA LYS A 512 2.49 -36.87 -14.09
C LYS A 512 3.84 -36.80 -14.78
N VAL A 513 4.40 -35.60 -14.81
CA VAL A 513 5.58 -35.26 -15.60
C VAL A 513 6.72 -34.83 -14.69
N GLY A 514 7.88 -35.45 -14.86
CA GLY A 514 9.12 -35.04 -14.22
C GLY A 514 9.95 -34.14 -15.13
N ILE A 515 10.45 -33.02 -14.62
CA ILE A 515 11.37 -32.12 -15.32
C ILE A 515 12.74 -32.23 -14.67
N ILE A 516 13.72 -32.70 -15.45
CA ILE A 516 15.10 -32.88 -15.03
C ILE A 516 16.05 -32.03 -15.88
N GLY A 517 17.24 -31.74 -15.34
CA GLY A 517 18.23 -30.91 -16.02
C GLY A 517 19.22 -30.28 -15.04
N ARG A 518 20.31 -29.71 -15.55
CA ARG A 518 21.35 -29.09 -14.72
C ARG A 518 20.84 -27.87 -13.95
N SER A 519 21.56 -27.49 -12.89
CA SER A 519 21.28 -26.20 -12.23
C SER A 519 21.40 -25.06 -13.23
N GLY A 520 20.48 -24.11 -13.19
CA GLY A 520 20.45 -22.99 -14.16
C GLY A 520 19.89 -23.34 -15.55
N SER A 521 19.39 -24.55 -15.80
CA SER A 521 18.85 -24.92 -17.12
C SER A 521 17.49 -24.29 -17.47
N GLY A 522 16.84 -23.60 -16.53
CA GLY A 522 15.55 -22.93 -16.75
C GLY A 522 14.33 -23.59 -16.09
N LYS A 523 14.50 -24.73 -15.37
CA LYS A 523 13.39 -25.47 -14.74
C LYS A 523 12.52 -24.63 -13.80
N SER A 524 13.13 -23.93 -12.84
CA SER A 524 12.42 -23.05 -11.92
C SER A 524 11.84 -21.82 -12.62
N SER A 525 12.40 -21.39 -13.76
CA SER A 525 11.82 -20.32 -14.59
C SER A 525 10.52 -20.79 -15.25
N LEU A 526 10.50 -22.02 -15.79
CA LEU A 526 9.29 -22.64 -16.33
C LEU A 526 8.23 -22.74 -15.24
N ALA A 527 8.60 -23.23 -14.05
CA ALA A 527 7.70 -23.29 -12.90
C ALA A 527 7.08 -21.92 -12.57
N LYS A 528 7.89 -20.85 -12.52
CA LYS A 528 7.42 -19.49 -12.22
C LYS A 528 6.49 -18.91 -13.29
N LEU A 529 6.64 -19.29 -14.56
CA LEU A 529 5.69 -18.92 -15.62
C LEU A 529 4.33 -19.61 -15.43
N VAL A 530 4.31 -20.90 -15.06
CA VAL A 530 3.06 -21.65 -14.81
C VAL A 530 2.27 -21.08 -13.62
N VAL A 531 2.95 -20.62 -12.57
CA VAL A 531 2.31 -19.96 -11.40
C VAL A 531 1.79 -18.55 -11.74
N GLY A 532 2.16 -18.00 -12.91
CA GLY A 532 1.85 -16.63 -13.29
C GLY A 532 2.60 -15.60 -12.44
N LEU A 533 3.83 -15.89 -12.02
CA LEU A 533 4.71 -14.89 -11.37
C LEU A 533 5.42 -14.02 -12.40
N TYR A 534 5.68 -14.56 -13.60
CA TYR A 534 6.22 -13.83 -14.73
C TYR A 534 5.39 -14.13 -15.97
N GLU A 535 5.47 -13.24 -16.94
CA GLU A 535 4.89 -13.43 -18.27
C GLU A 535 6.00 -13.78 -19.27
N ALA A 536 5.64 -14.55 -20.30
CA ALA A 536 6.56 -14.85 -21.39
C ALA A 536 6.81 -13.61 -22.27
N ASP A 537 8.04 -13.45 -22.77
CA ASP A 537 8.39 -12.36 -23.68
C ASP A 537 7.89 -12.63 -25.11
N ALA A 538 7.86 -13.90 -25.52
CA ALA A 538 7.29 -14.36 -26.79
C ALA A 538 6.58 -15.71 -26.63
N GLY A 539 5.70 -16.02 -27.58
CA GLY A 539 4.87 -17.23 -27.56
C GLY A 539 3.62 -17.11 -26.67
N SER A 540 3.04 -18.25 -26.33
CA SER A 540 1.86 -18.34 -25.47
C SER A 540 1.93 -19.54 -24.54
N LEU A 541 1.59 -19.34 -23.27
CA LEU A 541 1.33 -20.38 -22.30
C LEU A 541 -0.19 -20.50 -22.10
N LEU A 542 -0.72 -21.69 -22.38
CA LEU A 542 -2.14 -21.98 -22.33
C LEU A 542 -2.43 -22.91 -21.15
N VAL A 543 -3.49 -22.61 -20.41
CA VAL A 543 -4.08 -23.47 -19.39
C VAL A 543 -5.45 -23.88 -19.90
N ASP A 544 -5.67 -25.19 -20.10
CA ASP A 544 -6.92 -25.74 -20.64
C ASP A 544 -7.38 -25.03 -21.94
N GLY A 545 -6.41 -24.75 -22.83
CA GLY A 545 -6.63 -24.11 -24.13
C GLY A 545 -6.82 -22.59 -24.11
N VAL A 546 -6.78 -21.95 -22.95
CA VAL A 546 -6.91 -20.48 -22.79
C VAL A 546 -5.56 -19.90 -22.40
N ASP A 547 -5.16 -18.79 -23.00
CA ASP A 547 -3.90 -18.13 -22.65
C ASP A 547 -3.93 -17.68 -21.19
N ILE A 548 -2.87 -17.96 -20.44
CA ILE A 548 -2.74 -17.64 -19.02
C ILE A 548 -2.98 -16.15 -18.73
N ARG A 549 -2.63 -15.26 -19.66
CA ARG A 549 -2.83 -13.81 -19.56
C ARG A 549 -4.30 -13.41 -19.57
N GLN A 550 -5.18 -14.29 -20.04
CA GLN A 550 -6.63 -14.06 -20.07
C GLN A 550 -7.32 -14.60 -18.82
N ILE A 551 -6.64 -15.38 -17.98
CA ILE A 551 -7.19 -15.99 -16.78
C ILE A 551 -6.87 -15.10 -15.57
N ASP A 552 -7.79 -14.95 -14.64
CA ASP A 552 -7.51 -14.20 -13.41
C ASP A 552 -6.43 -14.93 -12.57
N VAL A 553 -5.35 -14.22 -12.23
CA VAL A 553 -4.20 -14.81 -11.53
C VAL A 553 -4.56 -15.40 -10.16
N SER A 554 -5.59 -14.88 -9.46
CA SER A 554 -6.00 -15.44 -8.17
C SER A 554 -6.78 -16.73 -8.34
N GLU A 555 -7.55 -16.88 -9.41
CA GLU A 555 -8.22 -18.13 -9.74
C GLU A 555 -7.23 -19.19 -10.21
N LEU A 556 -6.24 -18.80 -11.01
CA LEU A 556 -5.12 -19.67 -11.40
C LEU A 556 -4.41 -20.22 -10.16
N ARG A 557 -3.96 -19.33 -9.26
CA ARG A 557 -3.24 -19.69 -8.03
C ARG A 557 -4.12 -20.41 -6.99
N HIS A 558 -5.44 -20.32 -7.10
CA HIS A 558 -6.36 -21.12 -6.27
C HIS A 558 -6.43 -22.57 -6.74
N ASN A 559 -6.36 -22.80 -8.05
CA ASN A 559 -6.41 -24.13 -8.67
C ASN A 559 -5.03 -24.79 -8.83
N LEU A 560 -3.96 -24.12 -8.38
CA LEU A 560 -2.58 -24.55 -8.52
C LEU A 560 -1.87 -24.58 -7.15
N GLY A 561 -1.33 -25.75 -6.78
CA GLY A 561 -0.46 -25.91 -5.63
C GLY A 561 0.99 -25.77 -6.04
N TYR A 562 1.73 -24.88 -5.37
CA TYR A 562 3.14 -24.61 -5.70
C TYR A 562 4.04 -24.80 -4.48
N VAL A 563 5.06 -25.63 -4.62
CA VAL A 563 6.17 -25.73 -3.68
C VAL A 563 7.41 -25.12 -4.34
N PRO A 564 7.88 -23.94 -3.89
CA PRO A 564 9.08 -23.32 -4.43
C PRO A 564 10.36 -23.99 -3.92
N GLN A 565 11.42 -23.90 -4.71
CA GLN A 565 12.77 -24.35 -4.31
C GLN A 565 13.29 -23.59 -3.06
N ASP A 566 13.09 -22.28 -2.99
CA ASP A 566 13.41 -21.46 -1.81
C ASP A 566 12.12 -21.09 -1.06
N ILE A 567 11.97 -21.64 0.15
CA ILE A 567 10.75 -21.53 0.95
C ILE A 567 10.84 -20.32 1.86
N GLN A 568 9.88 -19.42 1.70
CA GLN A 568 9.73 -18.25 2.56
C GLN A 568 8.47 -18.40 3.43
N LEU A 569 8.69 -18.46 4.74
CA LEU A 569 7.63 -18.44 5.76
C LEU A 569 7.55 -17.05 6.38
N LEU A 570 6.34 -16.66 6.78
CA LEU A 570 6.07 -15.39 7.42
C LEU A 570 6.17 -15.56 8.94
N ALA A 571 6.53 -14.48 9.63
CA ALA A 571 6.47 -14.46 11.09
C ALA A 571 5.03 -14.71 11.56
N GLY A 572 4.88 -15.59 12.53
CA GLY A 572 3.59 -16.07 13.03
C GLY A 572 3.67 -17.53 13.46
N THR A 573 2.50 -18.11 13.73
CA THR A 573 2.40 -19.52 14.14
C THR A 573 2.52 -20.48 12.95
N LEU A 574 2.67 -21.76 13.27
CA LEU A 574 2.58 -22.83 12.28
C LEU A 574 1.22 -22.80 11.58
N ARG A 575 0.13 -22.64 12.33
CA ARG A 575 -1.22 -22.47 11.79
C ARG A 575 -1.31 -21.26 10.85
N ASP A 576 -0.81 -20.10 11.26
CA ASP A 576 -0.85 -18.87 10.44
C ASP A 576 -0.18 -19.06 9.07
N ASN A 577 0.91 -19.81 9.02
CA ASN A 577 1.61 -20.11 7.78
C ASN A 577 0.86 -21.12 6.91
N LEU A 578 0.24 -22.14 7.52
CA LEU A 578 -0.56 -23.15 6.80
C LEU A 578 -1.77 -22.51 6.12
N VAL A 579 -2.55 -21.70 6.83
CA VAL A 579 -3.78 -21.08 6.31
C VAL A 579 -3.55 -19.70 5.69
N SER A 580 -2.31 -19.36 5.32
CA SER A 580 -1.98 -18.06 4.75
C SER A 580 -2.73 -17.83 3.43
N GLY A 581 -3.59 -16.82 3.40
CA GLY A 581 -4.49 -16.54 2.26
C GLY A 581 -5.76 -17.40 2.20
N ALA A 582 -5.95 -18.33 3.15
CA ALA A 582 -7.05 -19.28 3.19
C ALA A 582 -7.59 -19.51 4.62
N ARG A 583 -7.64 -18.47 5.48
CA ARG A 583 -8.09 -18.61 6.89
C ARG A 583 -9.57 -18.98 7.05
N TYR A 584 -10.33 -18.97 5.96
CA TYR A 584 -11.73 -19.41 5.90
C TYR A 584 -11.86 -20.94 5.89
N VAL A 585 -10.77 -21.67 5.67
CA VAL A 585 -10.76 -23.14 5.59
C VAL A 585 -10.98 -23.75 6.98
N GLU A 586 -11.78 -24.81 7.06
CA GLU A 586 -12.06 -25.55 8.29
C GLU A 586 -10.80 -26.22 8.86
N ASP A 587 -10.71 -26.31 10.18
CA ASP A 587 -9.55 -26.89 10.86
C ASP A 587 -9.30 -28.35 10.46
N GLU A 588 -10.33 -29.12 10.09
CA GLU A 588 -10.19 -30.50 9.63
C GLU A 588 -9.38 -30.60 8.33
N MET A 589 -9.61 -29.70 7.37
CA MET A 589 -8.80 -29.62 6.14
C MET A 589 -7.35 -29.23 6.45
N VAL A 590 -7.13 -28.36 7.46
CA VAL A 590 -5.78 -27.97 7.90
C VAL A 590 -5.05 -29.17 8.50
N LEU A 591 -5.70 -29.95 9.35
CA LEU A 591 -5.15 -31.18 9.94
C LEU A 591 -4.83 -32.20 8.84
N GLN A 592 -5.75 -32.40 7.90
CA GLN A 592 -5.56 -33.35 6.80
C GLN A 592 -4.36 -32.98 5.92
N ALA A 593 -4.25 -31.70 5.52
CA ALA A 593 -3.10 -31.20 4.78
C ALA A 593 -1.79 -31.32 5.58
N ALA A 594 -1.84 -31.06 6.89
CA ALA A 594 -0.69 -31.18 7.79
C ALA A 594 -0.25 -32.64 7.98
N GLU A 595 -1.16 -33.60 8.01
CA GLU A 595 -0.83 -35.03 8.06
C GLU A 595 -0.19 -35.51 6.75
N LEU A 596 -0.81 -35.18 5.62
CA LEU A 596 -0.32 -35.53 4.28
C LEU A 596 1.11 -35.03 4.05
N ALA A 597 1.41 -33.81 4.47
CA ALA A 597 2.72 -33.19 4.31
C ALA A 597 3.70 -33.49 5.46
N GLY A 598 3.29 -34.19 6.52
CA GLY A 598 4.16 -34.52 7.68
C GLY A 598 4.40 -33.37 8.65
N VAL A 599 3.61 -32.29 8.59
CA VAL A 599 3.61 -31.20 9.57
C VAL A 599 3.08 -31.68 10.93
N HIS A 600 2.04 -32.52 10.91
CA HIS A 600 1.41 -33.01 12.12
C HIS A 600 2.38 -33.77 13.04
N GLU A 601 3.38 -34.45 12.47
CA GLU A 601 4.35 -35.25 13.23
C GLU A 601 5.15 -34.42 14.24
N PHE A 602 5.69 -33.28 13.81
CA PHE A 602 6.45 -32.41 14.70
C PHE A 602 5.56 -31.44 15.48
N ALA A 603 4.40 -31.05 14.92
CA ALA A 603 3.44 -30.24 15.63
C ALA A 603 2.96 -30.95 16.91
N ARG A 604 2.59 -32.23 16.85
CA ARG A 604 2.11 -32.98 18.02
C ARG A 604 3.16 -33.13 19.13
N LEU A 605 4.45 -33.14 18.77
CA LEU A 605 5.55 -33.32 19.71
C LEU A 605 5.91 -32.00 20.41
N HIS A 606 5.52 -30.86 19.86
CA HIS A 606 5.82 -29.56 20.42
C HIS A 606 4.73 -29.13 21.43
N PRO A 607 5.08 -28.60 22.62
CA PRO A 607 4.08 -28.19 23.63
C PRO A 607 3.06 -27.16 23.14
N GLN A 608 3.46 -26.30 22.19
CA GLN A 608 2.58 -25.30 21.59
C GLN A 608 1.78 -25.83 20.39
N GLY A 609 2.00 -27.08 19.95
CA GLY A 609 1.25 -27.65 18.82
C GLY A 609 1.35 -26.80 17.55
N TYR A 610 0.19 -26.50 16.97
CA TYR A 610 0.05 -25.61 15.80
C TYR A 610 0.25 -24.11 16.11
N GLU A 611 0.33 -23.73 17.39
CA GLU A 611 0.66 -22.37 17.83
C GLU A 611 2.18 -22.14 17.94
N LEU A 612 2.99 -23.14 17.59
CA LEU A 612 4.45 -23.03 17.50
C LEU A 612 4.85 -21.83 16.63
N GLN A 613 5.67 -20.94 17.19
CA GLN A 613 6.20 -19.78 16.48
C GLN A 613 7.29 -20.17 15.47
N VAL A 614 7.04 -19.88 14.20
CA VAL A 614 7.91 -20.25 13.07
C VAL A 614 9.10 -19.29 12.93
N GLY A 615 8.97 -18.06 13.45
CA GLY A 615 9.98 -17.01 13.35
C GLY A 615 10.08 -16.39 11.94
N GLU A 616 10.83 -15.30 11.81
CA GLU A 616 11.04 -14.65 10.51
C GLU A 616 11.71 -15.62 9.53
N ARG A 617 11.18 -15.72 8.30
CA ARG A 617 11.70 -16.61 7.24
C ARG A 617 11.79 -18.08 7.66
N GLY A 618 11.05 -18.48 8.71
CA GLY A 618 11.05 -19.84 9.23
C GLY A 618 12.30 -20.24 10.00
N GLN A 619 13.03 -19.28 10.58
CA GLN A 619 14.29 -19.55 11.29
C GLN A 619 14.19 -20.55 12.46
N ASN A 620 13.01 -20.71 13.08
CA ASN A 620 12.82 -21.66 14.18
C ASN A 620 12.53 -23.10 13.71
N LEU A 621 12.39 -23.32 12.41
CA LEU A 621 12.10 -24.63 11.83
C LEU A 621 13.33 -25.19 11.09
N SER A 622 13.51 -26.51 11.14
CA SER A 622 14.50 -27.19 10.33
C SER A 622 14.19 -27.07 8.82
N GLY A 623 15.18 -27.30 7.96
CA GLY A 623 14.99 -27.27 6.50
C GLY A 623 13.86 -28.18 6.02
N GLY A 624 13.83 -29.44 6.48
CA GLY A 624 12.75 -30.39 6.17
C GLY A 624 11.39 -29.97 6.74
N GLN A 625 11.35 -29.38 7.95
CA GLN A 625 10.10 -28.85 8.52
C GLN A 625 9.54 -27.70 7.68
N ARG A 626 10.38 -26.79 7.18
CA ARG A 626 9.96 -25.73 6.26
C ARG A 626 9.37 -26.30 4.97
N GLN A 627 9.94 -27.38 4.44
CA GLN A 627 9.40 -28.11 3.29
C GLN A 627 8.03 -28.74 3.56
N ASN A 628 7.86 -29.40 4.72
CA ASN A 628 6.57 -29.93 5.14
C ASN A 628 5.50 -28.81 5.18
N VAL A 629 5.83 -27.63 5.71
CA VAL A 629 4.89 -26.49 5.76
C VAL A 629 4.55 -25.98 4.35
N ALA A 630 5.54 -25.82 3.47
CA ALA A 630 5.29 -25.38 2.09
C ALA A 630 4.42 -26.38 1.32
N LEU A 631 4.66 -27.68 1.52
CA LEU A 631 3.87 -28.72 0.89
C LEU A 631 2.45 -28.77 1.45
N ALA A 632 2.27 -28.65 2.76
CA ALA A 632 0.94 -28.56 3.37
C ALA A 632 0.15 -27.38 2.78
N ARG A 633 0.78 -26.20 2.59
CA ARG A 633 0.15 -25.04 1.94
C ARG A 633 -0.26 -25.32 0.50
N ALA A 634 0.60 -26.00 -0.26
CA ALA A 634 0.30 -26.37 -1.65
C ALA A 634 -0.86 -27.38 -1.75
N LEU A 635 -1.04 -28.24 -0.74
CA LEU A 635 -2.09 -29.26 -0.73
C LEU A 635 -3.41 -28.79 -0.10
N LEU A 636 -3.39 -27.72 0.71
CA LEU A 636 -4.51 -27.28 1.55
C LEU A 636 -5.83 -27.10 0.77
N LEU A 637 -5.78 -26.51 -0.42
CA LEU A 637 -6.95 -26.23 -1.25
C LEU A 637 -7.26 -27.35 -2.26
N ASN A 638 -6.60 -28.50 -2.14
CA ASN A 638 -6.75 -29.64 -3.04
C ASN A 638 -6.65 -29.28 -4.55
N PRO A 639 -5.63 -28.54 -5.01
CA PRO A 639 -5.56 -28.00 -6.37
C PRO A 639 -5.45 -29.09 -7.45
N GLN A 640 -5.89 -28.79 -8.67
CA GLN A 640 -5.89 -29.72 -9.81
C GLN A 640 -4.50 -29.83 -10.47
N ILE A 641 -3.70 -28.77 -10.35
CA ILE A 641 -2.31 -28.73 -10.81
C ILE A 641 -1.39 -28.67 -9.60
N LEU A 642 -0.42 -29.59 -9.51
CA LEU A 642 0.63 -29.58 -8.49
C LEU A 642 1.99 -29.35 -9.15
N LEU A 643 2.64 -28.26 -8.78
CA LEU A 643 3.97 -27.89 -9.24
C LEU A 643 4.94 -27.95 -8.07
N LEU A 644 5.82 -28.94 -8.09
CA LEU A 644 6.73 -29.26 -7.00
C LEU A 644 8.18 -29.01 -7.44
N ASP A 645 8.80 -27.94 -6.95
CA ASP A 645 10.19 -27.60 -7.25
C ASP A 645 11.11 -28.00 -6.10
N GLU A 646 11.78 -29.15 -6.26
CA GLU A 646 12.65 -29.78 -5.27
C GLU A 646 12.00 -29.96 -3.88
N PRO A 647 10.82 -30.59 -3.79
CA PRO A 647 9.98 -30.58 -2.58
C PRO A 647 10.63 -31.25 -1.36
N THR A 648 11.68 -32.07 -1.55
CA THR A 648 12.36 -32.83 -0.49
C THR A 648 13.85 -32.50 -0.36
N ALA A 649 14.34 -31.41 -0.98
CA ALA A 649 15.76 -31.06 -1.00
C ALA A 649 16.45 -31.04 0.38
N ALA A 650 15.73 -30.70 1.46
CA ALA A 650 16.23 -30.62 2.83
C ALA A 650 15.70 -31.74 3.74
N MET A 651 15.08 -32.78 3.18
CA MET A 651 14.62 -33.97 3.90
C MET A 651 15.65 -35.09 3.84
N ASP A 652 15.66 -35.89 4.92
CA ASP A 652 16.35 -37.17 4.98
C ASP A 652 15.62 -38.24 4.15
N ASN A 653 16.30 -39.34 3.83
CA ASN A 653 15.75 -40.39 2.98
C ASN A 653 14.49 -41.04 3.59
N THR A 654 14.42 -41.15 4.92
CA THR A 654 13.27 -41.72 5.63
C THR A 654 12.04 -40.81 5.52
N GLY A 655 12.21 -39.50 5.75
CA GLY A 655 11.16 -38.51 5.58
C GLY A 655 10.67 -38.43 4.14
N GLU A 656 11.59 -38.49 3.18
CA GLU A 656 11.26 -38.51 1.75
C GLU A 656 10.42 -39.72 1.34
N GLU A 657 10.78 -40.94 1.77
CA GLU A 657 10.03 -42.14 1.40
C GLU A 657 8.62 -42.14 2.03
N ARG A 658 8.49 -41.67 3.28
CA ARG A 658 7.17 -41.47 3.91
C ARG A 658 6.33 -40.46 3.13
N LEU A 659 6.93 -39.36 2.72
CA LEU A 659 6.23 -38.33 1.97
C LEU A 659 5.79 -38.84 0.60
N LYS A 660 6.67 -39.57 -0.10
CA LYS A 660 6.38 -40.19 -1.38
C LYS A 660 5.15 -41.11 -1.30
N GLN A 661 5.07 -41.95 -0.26
CA GLN A 661 3.92 -42.83 -0.02
C GLN A 661 2.61 -42.05 0.18
N ARG A 662 2.63 -40.95 0.94
CA ARG A 662 1.46 -40.09 1.15
C ARG A 662 1.05 -39.36 -0.14
N LEU A 663 2.03 -38.80 -0.85
CA LEU A 663 1.78 -38.07 -2.09
C LEU A 663 1.19 -38.97 -3.17
N GLN A 664 1.58 -40.24 -3.25
CA GLN A 664 1.10 -41.16 -4.28
C GLN A 664 -0.43 -41.29 -4.31
N ALA A 665 -1.08 -41.28 -3.14
CA ALA A 665 -2.55 -41.29 -3.05
C ALA A 665 -3.19 -39.95 -3.44
N VAL A 666 -2.52 -38.83 -3.16
CA VAL A 666 -3.04 -37.48 -3.42
C VAL A 666 -2.95 -37.11 -4.90
N ILE A 667 -1.91 -37.57 -5.59
CA ILE A 667 -1.61 -37.18 -6.97
C ILE A 667 -2.36 -38.00 -8.02
N GLU A 668 -3.16 -39.00 -7.64
CA GLU A 668 -3.73 -39.98 -8.58
C GLU A 668 -4.50 -39.31 -9.73
N ASN A 669 -5.35 -38.33 -9.42
CA ASN A 669 -6.22 -37.63 -10.36
C ASN A 669 -5.78 -36.18 -10.62
N LYS A 670 -4.49 -35.85 -10.45
CA LYS A 670 -3.97 -34.48 -10.58
C LYS A 670 -2.89 -34.40 -11.63
N THR A 671 -2.83 -33.26 -12.33
CA THR A 671 -1.67 -32.95 -13.17
C THR A 671 -0.50 -32.62 -12.25
N VAL A 672 0.61 -33.35 -12.35
CA VAL A 672 1.81 -33.14 -11.54
C VAL A 672 2.98 -32.73 -12.42
N VAL A 673 3.59 -31.61 -12.08
CA VAL A 673 4.87 -31.15 -12.64
C VAL A 673 5.90 -31.20 -11.52
N LEU A 674 6.72 -32.24 -11.53
CA LEU A 674 7.76 -32.47 -10.54
C LEU A 674 9.11 -32.05 -11.10
N VAL A 675 9.65 -30.94 -10.61
CA VAL A 675 11.03 -30.52 -10.89
C VAL A 675 11.93 -31.11 -9.80
N THR A 676 12.78 -32.08 -10.13
CA THR A 676 13.71 -32.64 -9.15
C THR A 676 14.97 -33.23 -9.77
N HIS A 677 16.06 -33.26 -9.00
CA HIS A 677 17.24 -34.08 -9.29
C HIS A 677 17.25 -35.41 -8.50
N ARG A 678 16.27 -35.66 -7.63
CA ARG A 678 16.22 -36.86 -6.79
C ARG A 678 15.54 -38.03 -7.52
N ALA A 679 16.32 -39.08 -7.79
CA ALA A 679 15.86 -40.25 -8.53
C ALA A 679 14.71 -41.02 -7.84
N SER A 680 14.69 -41.03 -6.51
CA SER A 680 13.63 -41.61 -5.67
C SER A 680 12.24 -41.04 -6.00
N LEU A 681 12.14 -39.72 -6.16
CA LEU A 681 10.89 -39.03 -6.47
C LEU A 681 10.43 -39.24 -7.93
N LEU A 682 11.34 -39.60 -8.85
CA LEU A 682 10.96 -39.93 -10.23
C LEU A 682 10.08 -41.19 -10.34
N SER A 683 9.92 -41.95 -9.27
CA SER A 683 8.92 -43.02 -9.19
C SER A 683 7.48 -42.49 -9.26
N LEU A 684 7.23 -41.23 -8.90
CA LEU A 684 5.91 -40.59 -8.90
C LEU A 684 5.43 -40.11 -10.28
N VAL A 685 6.30 -40.16 -11.30
CA VAL A 685 6.01 -39.63 -12.64
C VAL A 685 6.14 -40.71 -13.71
N ASP A 686 5.40 -40.53 -14.80
CA ASP A 686 5.31 -41.49 -15.90
C ASP A 686 6.10 -41.02 -17.14
N ARG A 687 6.24 -39.71 -17.31
CA ARG A 687 6.94 -39.04 -18.41
C ARG A 687 8.06 -38.15 -17.88
N LEU A 688 9.17 -38.08 -18.60
CA LEU A 688 10.31 -37.22 -18.26
C LEU A 688 10.60 -36.23 -19.38
N ILE A 689 10.92 -35.00 -18.97
CA ILE A 689 11.36 -33.92 -19.83
C ILE A 689 12.73 -33.48 -19.35
N VAL A 690 13.68 -33.45 -20.27
CA VAL A 690 15.04 -32.95 -20.00
C VAL A 690 15.15 -31.54 -20.56
N ILE A 691 15.47 -30.59 -19.68
CA ILE A 691 15.74 -29.20 -20.07
C ILE A 691 17.23 -28.91 -19.92
N ASP A 692 17.83 -28.41 -20.99
CA ASP A 692 19.20 -27.91 -21.00
C ASP A 692 19.29 -26.54 -21.68
N ARG A 693 20.04 -25.62 -21.08
CA ARG A 693 20.24 -24.23 -21.57
C ARG A 693 18.96 -23.52 -22.04
N GLY A 694 17.86 -23.73 -21.33
CA GLY A 694 16.56 -23.13 -21.62
C GLY A 694 15.78 -23.79 -22.76
N GLN A 695 16.19 -24.96 -23.25
CA GLN A 695 15.52 -25.71 -24.32
C GLN A 695 15.16 -27.12 -23.86
N ILE A 696 14.09 -27.69 -24.42
CA ILE A 696 13.74 -29.10 -24.21
C ILE A 696 14.61 -29.94 -25.14
N VAL A 697 15.45 -30.80 -24.57
CA VAL A 697 16.35 -31.69 -25.33
C VAL A 697 15.82 -33.11 -25.45
N ALA A 698 14.95 -33.54 -24.52
CA ALA A 698 14.27 -34.82 -24.60
C ALA A 698 12.92 -34.77 -23.90
N ASP A 699 11.97 -35.53 -24.43
CA ASP A 699 10.61 -35.63 -23.93
C ASP A 699 10.06 -37.02 -24.28
N GLY A 700 9.67 -37.80 -23.27
CA GLY A 700 9.10 -39.12 -23.51
C GLY A 700 8.88 -39.95 -22.25
N PRO A 701 8.48 -41.22 -22.41
CA PRO A 701 8.27 -42.14 -21.29
C PRO A 701 9.50 -42.24 -20.41
N LYS A 702 9.31 -42.26 -19.10
CA LYS A 702 10.38 -42.25 -18.09
C LYS A 702 11.50 -43.26 -18.38
N ALA A 703 11.13 -44.51 -18.67
CA ALA A 703 12.11 -45.58 -18.91
C ALA A 703 13.01 -45.29 -20.12
N ALA A 704 12.42 -44.81 -21.23
CA ALA A 704 13.15 -44.52 -22.45
C ALA A 704 14.14 -43.34 -22.27
N VAL A 705 13.69 -42.27 -21.61
CA VAL A 705 14.53 -41.09 -21.34
C VAL A 705 15.67 -41.43 -20.38
N MET A 706 15.40 -42.21 -19.33
CA MET A 706 16.43 -42.66 -18.38
C MET A 706 17.48 -43.55 -19.05
N ASP A 707 17.07 -44.44 -19.94
CA ASP A 707 18.00 -45.29 -20.69
C ASP A 707 18.85 -44.49 -21.68
N ALA A 708 18.25 -43.51 -22.36
CA ALA A 708 18.96 -42.60 -23.25
C ALA A 708 20.00 -41.73 -22.51
N LEU A 709 19.68 -41.28 -21.28
CA LEU A 709 20.63 -40.59 -20.40
C LEU A 709 21.77 -41.51 -19.94
N LYS A 710 21.47 -42.74 -19.52
CA LYS A 710 22.50 -43.73 -19.12
C LYS A 710 23.45 -44.08 -20.26
N LYS A 711 22.93 -44.15 -21.49
CA LYS A 711 23.72 -44.44 -22.71
C LYS A 711 24.48 -43.22 -23.25
N GLY A 712 24.34 -42.04 -22.63
CA GLY A 712 24.98 -40.81 -23.08
C GLY A 712 24.43 -40.26 -24.42
N GLN A 713 23.27 -40.74 -24.86
CA GLN A 713 22.64 -40.32 -26.12
C GLN A 713 22.04 -38.92 -26.02
N ILE A 714 21.72 -38.48 -24.81
CA ILE A 714 21.29 -37.12 -24.49
C ILE A 714 22.44 -36.44 -23.75
N SER A 715 23.15 -35.55 -24.44
CA SER A 715 24.16 -34.69 -23.83
C SER A 715 23.44 -33.54 -23.11
N VAL A 716 23.51 -33.56 -21.78
CA VAL A 716 23.25 -32.36 -20.97
C VAL A 716 24.62 -31.70 -20.81
N ALA A 717 24.83 -30.50 -21.37
CA ALA A 717 26.16 -29.93 -21.63
C ALA A 717 26.72 -29.04 -20.54
#